data_AF-A0A4U8YJH4-F1
#
_entry.id   AF-A0A4U8YJH4-F1
#
_cell.length_a   1.000
_cell.length_b   1.000
_cell.length_c   1.000
_cell.angle_alpha   90.00
_cell.angle_beta   90.00
_cell.angle_gamma   90.00
#
_symmetry.space_group_name_H-M   'P 1'
#
loop_
_entity.id
_entity.type
_entity.pdbx_description
1 polymer ?
#
loop_
_entity_poly.entity_id
_entity_poly.type
_entity_poly.pdbx_seq_one_letter_code
_entity_poly.pdbx_strand_id
1 'polypeptide(L)'
;MSQSTIRIYDTSFTAGQESLLSGLMRTSEMERIAPFLNRAGLYAVEATRGFSFKHTLAELNENPFGRIRAIKRAMDDTPVAMTLSALHMAGRSAAPLDLMQAFLGSAFEAGVSIFRIFDPVNDLRNLSAPLETVKELGATAVAAILIPTSGKRTPFDEIAQIAVRIQALGADAVCLMDTEGFLCPDSTRKLVSRVNEAVSIPVHLSIANTAMCGTAAAHAAFEAGAAVVEAALSPFADGGVTIPSEGLINSLNMAREGALEPLCEAAALFEEEIRPRHLSTLMKRSNLHLRSLALKYRIPVTTLRVAVNQLAEIDKSDLMDKVVAEILAVRNDLGNIALKFPLDEMVVTQSINNVVFDNVEARYSIATTAVKDHCYGMNGRPTAAIDPAIVKTVLEGYPRGEAPTTEFPPELLPAALKGEEGRNPLANGLEDEVIMALFPVEGKRHLEWQKGVKRVPEEAKFLSLEEALDRAAIAEKILEGDMDALARKSNAPDQSPYARTFNVFVGGDHFEVAVDEVGGPTILSHAPVAAPAAPVAPAPVPAQPAAPAPAPAPKPAAPAPKPAAPKPSAAPAAEGGATLTAPMPGVVLRYEKKPGDKVEKGDVVVVLEAMKMENVLSAPASGTVGDLPCREGDTVSTGDVLCVIE
;
A
#
# COMPACT_ATOMS: atom_id res chain seq x y z
N MET A 1 26.33 22.50 -24.61
CA MET A 1 25.89 21.67 -23.47
C MET A 1 25.22 20.45 -24.07
N SER A 2 25.85 19.26 -24.04
CA SER A 2 25.11 18.03 -24.39
C SER A 2 23.97 17.92 -23.38
N GLN A 3 22.72 17.79 -23.84
CA GLN A 3 21.56 17.67 -22.96
C GLN A 3 21.82 16.51 -21.97
N SER A 4 22.06 16.85 -20.70
CA SER A 4 22.32 15.88 -19.64
C SER A 4 21.08 15.04 -19.43
N THR A 5 21.17 13.72 -19.61
CA THR A 5 20.03 12.84 -19.41
C THR A 5 19.61 12.84 -17.93
N ILE A 6 18.32 13.08 -17.61
CA ILE A 6 17.80 12.92 -16.24
C ILE A 6 18.05 11.50 -15.77
N ARG A 7 18.49 11.37 -14.52
CA ARG A 7 18.74 10.10 -13.86
C ARG A 7 17.62 9.86 -12.85
N ILE A 8 16.98 8.70 -12.92
CA ILE A 8 15.83 8.37 -12.06
C ILE A 8 16.27 7.44 -10.95
N TYR A 9 15.99 7.84 -9.71
CA TYR A 9 16.08 6.98 -8.54
C TYR A 9 14.70 6.36 -8.31
N ASP A 10 14.54 5.08 -8.61
CA ASP A 10 13.23 4.42 -8.53
C ASP A 10 12.91 3.96 -7.10
N THR A 11 11.69 4.24 -6.64
CA THR A 11 11.18 3.85 -5.33
C THR A 11 9.94 2.96 -5.39
N SER A 12 9.75 2.22 -6.49
CA SER A 12 8.59 1.35 -6.69
C SER A 12 8.47 0.27 -5.60
N PHE A 13 9.58 -0.37 -5.23
CA PHE A 13 9.61 -1.44 -4.21
C PHE A 13 9.49 -0.94 -2.76
N THR A 14 9.51 0.37 -2.55
CA THR A 14 9.49 1.00 -1.23
C THR A 14 8.38 2.03 -1.13
N ALA A 15 8.68 3.31 -1.34
CA ALA A 15 7.72 4.42 -1.19
C ALA A 15 6.48 4.24 -2.07
N GLY A 16 6.69 3.75 -3.30
CA GLY A 16 5.65 3.52 -4.28
C GLY A 16 4.64 2.49 -3.80
N GLN A 17 5.07 1.24 -3.58
CA GLN A 17 4.18 0.17 -3.13
C GLN A 17 3.65 0.39 -1.70
N GLU A 18 4.36 1.14 -0.84
CA GLU A 18 3.79 1.58 0.44
C GLU A 18 2.50 2.39 0.21
N SER A 19 2.47 3.27 -0.79
CA SER A 19 1.31 4.12 -1.07
C SER A 19 0.07 3.31 -1.46
N LEU A 20 0.23 2.22 -2.23
CA LEU A 20 -0.87 1.47 -2.81
C LEU A 20 -1.19 0.16 -2.05
N LEU A 21 -0.15 -0.57 -1.66
CA LEU A 21 -0.21 -1.92 -1.09
C LEU A 21 0.15 -1.97 0.40
N SER A 22 0.33 -0.81 1.04
CA SER A 22 0.72 -0.70 2.45
C SER A 22 2.04 -1.40 2.80
N GLY A 23 2.93 -1.62 1.83
CA GLY A 23 4.21 -2.28 2.04
C GLY A 23 4.20 -3.79 1.83
N LEU A 24 3.05 -4.37 1.46
CA LEU A 24 2.82 -5.81 1.44
C LEU A 24 3.31 -6.54 0.18
N MET A 25 3.97 -5.86 -0.75
CA MET A 25 4.60 -6.53 -1.89
C MET A 25 5.70 -7.49 -1.42
N ARG A 26 5.66 -8.73 -1.93
CA ARG A 26 6.62 -9.78 -1.59
C ARG A 26 7.92 -9.67 -2.33
N THR A 27 8.98 -10.24 -1.75
CA THR A 27 10.28 -10.35 -2.42
C THR A 27 10.16 -11.07 -3.77
N SER A 28 9.41 -12.17 -3.84
CA SER A 28 9.22 -12.93 -5.08
C SER A 28 8.44 -12.16 -6.15
N GLU A 29 7.60 -11.19 -5.78
CA GLU A 29 6.90 -10.32 -6.73
C GLU A 29 7.83 -9.21 -7.23
N MET A 30 8.65 -8.63 -6.33
CA MET A 30 9.69 -7.67 -6.69
C MET A 30 10.72 -8.26 -7.65
N GLU A 31 11.13 -9.51 -7.44
CA GLU A 31 12.04 -10.23 -8.35
C GLU A 31 11.50 -10.39 -9.77
N ARG A 32 10.18 -10.39 -9.96
CA ARG A 32 9.56 -10.45 -11.30
C ARG A 32 9.60 -9.09 -12.01
N ILE A 33 9.47 -8.00 -11.26
CA ILE A 33 9.52 -6.62 -11.78
C ILE A 33 10.98 -6.17 -12.01
N ALA A 34 11.91 -6.60 -11.15
CA ALA A 34 13.29 -6.13 -11.12
C ALA A 34 14.05 -6.20 -12.46
N PRO A 35 13.92 -7.27 -13.29
CA PRO A 35 14.58 -7.32 -14.60
C PRO A 35 14.16 -6.19 -15.55
N PHE A 36 12.89 -5.76 -15.48
CA PHE A 36 12.39 -4.65 -16.29
C PHE A 36 13.01 -3.32 -15.83
N LEU A 37 13.06 -3.08 -14.51
CA LEU A 37 13.72 -1.91 -13.94
C LEU A 37 15.21 -1.87 -14.29
N ASN A 38 15.88 -3.05 -14.31
CA ASN A 38 17.28 -3.17 -14.72
C ASN A 38 17.49 -2.70 -16.18
N ARG A 39 16.61 -3.13 -17.10
CA ARG A 39 16.66 -2.71 -18.52
C ARG A 39 16.39 -1.23 -18.73
N ALA A 40 15.70 -0.55 -17.81
CA ALA A 40 15.36 0.86 -17.94
C ALA A 40 16.55 1.83 -17.71
N GLY A 41 17.73 1.32 -17.32
CA GLY A 41 18.95 2.11 -17.17
C GLY A 41 18.84 3.18 -16.08
N LEU A 42 18.12 2.89 -15.01
CA LEU A 42 17.84 3.81 -13.89
C LEU A 42 19.15 4.18 -13.15
N TYR A 43 19.14 5.28 -12.41
CA TYR A 43 20.26 5.65 -11.54
C TYR A 43 20.47 4.61 -10.45
N ALA A 44 19.36 4.21 -9.84
CA ALA A 44 19.30 3.22 -8.80
C ALA A 44 17.85 2.75 -8.62
N VAL A 45 17.70 1.57 -8.04
CA VAL A 45 16.41 1.07 -7.54
C VAL A 45 16.53 0.92 -6.02
N GLU A 46 15.62 1.56 -5.29
CA GLU A 46 15.56 1.44 -3.83
C GLU A 46 14.92 0.11 -3.45
N ALA A 47 15.73 -0.84 -3.01
CA ALA A 47 15.26 -2.16 -2.57
C ALA A 47 14.59 -2.12 -1.19
N THR A 48 15.04 -1.20 -0.32
CA THR A 48 14.50 -1.07 1.03
C THR A 48 14.70 0.33 1.60
N ARG A 49 13.93 0.62 2.64
CA ARG A 49 14.00 1.79 3.52
C ARG A 49 13.54 1.40 4.92
N GLY A 50 13.78 2.26 5.90
CA GLY A 50 13.48 1.97 7.32
C GLY A 50 12.13 1.30 7.56
N PHE A 51 11.02 1.93 7.12
CA PHE A 51 9.68 1.34 7.23
C PHE A 51 9.57 -0.03 6.56
N SER A 52 9.91 -0.13 5.26
CA SER A 52 9.79 -1.38 4.50
C SER A 52 10.70 -2.49 5.03
N PHE A 53 11.84 -2.16 5.64
CA PHE A 53 12.75 -3.13 6.24
C PHE A 53 12.08 -3.83 7.43
N LYS A 54 11.50 -3.04 8.36
CA LYS A 54 10.69 -3.60 9.45
C LYS A 54 9.49 -4.37 8.90
N HIS A 55 8.77 -3.81 7.94
CA HIS A 55 7.53 -4.37 7.42
C HIS A 55 7.74 -5.74 6.74
N THR A 56 8.86 -5.90 6.03
CA THR A 56 9.29 -7.18 5.42
C THR A 56 9.38 -8.29 6.48
N LEU A 57 9.90 -7.95 7.66
CA LEU A 57 10.02 -8.89 8.78
C LEU A 57 8.68 -9.08 9.51
N ALA A 58 8.00 -7.99 9.82
CA ALA A 58 6.83 -7.96 10.71
C ALA A 58 5.57 -8.52 10.04
N GLU A 59 5.31 -8.16 8.79
CA GLU A 59 4.07 -8.52 8.09
C GLU A 59 4.27 -9.64 7.09
N LEU A 60 5.40 -9.65 6.38
CA LEU A 60 5.64 -10.62 5.31
C LEU A 60 6.39 -11.87 5.77
N ASN A 61 6.97 -11.81 6.97
CA ASN A 61 7.84 -12.83 7.53
C ASN A 61 9.00 -13.22 6.59
N GLU A 62 9.53 -12.25 5.86
CA GLU A 62 10.66 -12.42 4.95
C GLU A 62 11.93 -11.83 5.57
N ASN A 63 13.09 -12.36 5.21
CA ASN A 63 14.37 -11.78 5.63
C ASN A 63 14.64 -10.52 4.79
N PRO A 64 14.76 -9.32 5.40
CA PRO A 64 14.95 -8.07 4.66
C PRO A 64 16.32 -7.96 3.96
N PHE A 65 17.39 -8.52 4.50
CA PHE A 65 18.68 -8.62 3.80
C PHE A 65 18.59 -9.63 2.64
N GLY A 66 17.84 -10.72 2.83
CA GLY A 66 17.49 -11.66 1.78
C GLY A 66 16.78 -11.00 0.60
N ARG A 67 15.87 -10.06 0.88
CA ARG A 67 15.19 -9.24 -0.15
C ARG A 67 16.16 -8.39 -0.95
N ILE A 68 17.11 -7.71 -0.29
CA ILE A 68 18.15 -6.93 -0.96
C ILE A 68 18.96 -7.83 -1.90
N ARG A 69 19.40 -9.00 -1.43
CA ARG A 69 20.15 -9.97 -2.24
C ARG A 69 19.34 -10.49 -3.43
N ALA A 70 18.07 -10.79 -3.23
CA ALA A 70 17.16 -11.22 -4.28
C ALA A 70 17.04 -10.17 -5.40
N ILE A 71 16.76 -8.92 -5.01
CA ILE A 71 16.68 -7.79 -5.94
C ILE A 71 18.02 -7.53 -6.63
N LYS A 72 19.15 -7.57 -5.90
CA LYS A 72 20.48 -7.38 -6.50
C LYS A 72 20.84 -8.48 -7.49
N ARG A 73 20.45 -9.74 -7.23
CA ARG A 73 20.65 -10.84 -8.19
C ARG A 73 19.84 -10.68 -9.46
N ALA A 74 18.64 -10.07 -9.36
CA ALA A 74 17.79 -9.79 -10.50
C ALA A 74 18.19 -8.52 -11.28
N MET A 75 19.13 -7.71 -10.74
CA MET A 75 19.60 -6.45 -11.33
C MET A 75 21.13 -6.35 -11.22
N ASP A 76 21.83 -6.86 -12.23
CA ASP A 76 23.29 -6.80 -12.32
C ASP A 76 23.80 -5.40 -12.64
N ASP A 77 23.18 -4.72 -13.61
CA ASP A 77 23.61 -3.42 -14.14
C ASP A 77 23.17 -2.21 -13.30
N THR A 78 21.98 -2.27 -12.69
CA THR A 78 21.42 -1.14 -11.95
C THR A 78 21.82 -1.17 -10.47
N PRO A 79 22.37 -0.08 -9.91
CA PRO A 79 22.69 0.02 -8.49
C PRO A 79 21.47 -0.21 -7.59
N VAL A 80 21.65 -1.01 -6.54
CA VAL A 80 20.66 -1.13 -5.47
C VAL A 80 20.93 -0.07 -4.41
N ALA A 81 19.88 0.65 -4.03
CA ALA A 81 19.93 1.71 -3.03
C ALA A 81 19.06 1.42 -1.81
N MET A 82 19.30 2.18 -0.74
CA MET A 82 18.43 2.22 0.44
C MET A 82 18.31 3.62 1.04
N THR A 83 17.15 3.93 1.65
CA THR A 83 16.95 5.19 2.42
C THR A 83 16.76 4.92 3.92
N LEU A 84 17.54 5.60 4.77
CA LEU A 84 17.58 5.37 6.21
C LEU A 84 17.56 6.67 7.02
N SER A 85 17.03 6.58 8.24
CA SER A 85 17.22 7.62 9.25
C SER A 85 18.60 7.47 9.89
N ALA A 86 19.32 8.57 10.08
CA ALA A 86 20.70 8.59 10.52
C ALA A 86 20.93 7.94 11.90
N LEU A 87 20.15 8.32 12.92
CA LEU A 87 20.27 7.70 14.25
C LEU A 87 19.54 6.37 14.34
N HIS A 88 18.40 6.24 13.66
CA HIS A 88 17.48 5.13 13.91
C HIS A 88 17.73 3.92 13.00
N MET A 89 18.48 4.09 11.91
CA MET A 89 18.59 3.12 10.83
C MET A 89 17.19 2.74 10.31
N ALA A 90 16.76 1.50 10.56
CA ALA A 90 15.42 1.00 10.27
C ALA A 90 14.49 0.91 11.50
N GLY A 91 15.00 1.22 12.70
CA GLY A 91 14.27 1.18 13.96
C GLY A 91 13.51 2.46 14.29
N ARG A 92 13.05 2.55 15.55
CA ARG A 92 12.32 3.71 16.12
C ARG A 92 13.10 4.47 17.19
N SER A 93 14.21 3.91 17.67
CA SER A 93 15.08 4.52 18.68
C SER A 93 16.48 4.70 18.12
N ALA A 94 17.25 5.64 18.67
CA ALA A 94 18.64 5.82 18.29
C ALA A 94 19.43 4.50 18.47
N ALA A 95 20.22 4.15 17.47
CA ALA A 95 21.06 2.97 17.46
C ALA A 95 22.45 3.31 18.02
N PRO A 96 23.04 2.44 18.86
CA PRO A 96 24.46 2.50 19.21
C PRO A 96 25.37 2.39 17.98
N LEU A 97 26.61 2.88 18.09
CA LEU A 97 27.56 2.92 16.97
C LEU A 97 27.87 1.53 16.40
N ASP A 98 28.07 0.51 17.25
CA ASP A 98 28.35 -0.86 16.82
C ASP A 98 27.19 -1.46 16.00
N LEU A 99 25.94 -1.20 16.41
CA LEU A 99 24.76 -1.64 15.68
C LEU A 99 24.60 -0.91 14.35
N MET A 100 24.85 0.40 14.33
CA MET A 100 24.81 1.22 13.11
C MET A 100 25.82 0.70 12.08
N GLN A 101 27.06 0.51 12.50
CA GLN A 101 28.13 0.03 11.62
C GLN A 101 27.83 -1.38 11.10
N ALA A 102 27.41 -2.29 11.97
CA ALA A 102 27.04 -3.65 11.58
C ALA A 102 25.84 -3.68 10.62
N PHE A 103 24.84 -2.82 10.82
CA PHE A 103 23.69 -2.71 9.91
C PHE A 103 24.11 -2.23 8.52
N LEU A 104 24.89 -1.16 8.44
CA LEU A 104 25.38 -0.61 7.17
C LEU A 104 26.29 -1.60 6.44
N GLY A 105 27.21 -2.26 7.16
CA GLY A 105 28.06 -3.31 6.62
C GLY A 105 27.25 -4.49 6.08
N SER A 106 26.28 -4.99 6.85
CA SER A 106 25.40 -6.09 6.42
C SER A 106 24.57 -5.72 5.18
N ALA A 107 24.06 -4.48 5.11
CA ALA A 107 23.31 -4.00 3.95
C ALA A 107 24.21 -3.88 2.70
N PHE A 108 25.46 -3.42 2.87
CA PHE A 108 26.45 -3.35 1.81
C PHE A 108 26.80 -4.75 1.27
N GLU A 109 27.10 -5.70 2.16
CA GLU A 109 27.35 -7.10 1.79
C GLU A 109 26.14 -7.76 1.10
N ALA A 110 24.92 -7.40 1.50
CA ALA A 110 23.70 -7.86 0.84
C ALA A 110 23.53 -7.29 -0.58
N GLY A 111 24.23 -6.20 -0.93
CA GLY A 111 24.27 -5.64 -2.29
C GLY A 111 23.88 -4.17 -2.40
N VAL A 112 23.65 -3.45 -1.30
CA VAL A 112 23.41 -2.00 -1.35
C VAL A 112 24.70 -1.28 -1.71
N SER A 113 24.63 -0.40 -2.71
CA SER A 113 25.78 0.40 -3.18
C SER A 113 25.56 1.91 -3.02
N ILE A 114 24.31 2.33 -2.79
CA ILE A 114 23.95 3.74 -2.58
C ILE A 114 23.12 3.84 -1.30
N PHE A 115 23.65 4.58 -0.31
CA PHE A 115 22.98 4.83 0.96
C PHE A 115 22.49 6.27 0.99
N ARG A 116 21.17 6.46 1.00
CA ARG A 116 20.55 7.76 1.24
C ARG A 116 20.21 7.92 2.71
N ILE A 117 20.89 8.81 3.40
CA ILE A 117 20.76 8.99 4.85
C ILE A 117 20.19 10.38 5.13
N PHE A 118 19.12 10.44 5.91
CA PHE A 118 18.53 11.71 6.38
C PHE A 118 18.48 11.73 7.90
N ASP A 119 18.44 12.93 8.48
CA ASP A 119 18.12 13.10 9.89
C ASP A 119 16.70 13.70 10.03
N PRO A 120 15.79 13.09 10.81
CA PRO A 120 14.40 13.57 10.95
C PRO A 120 14.26 14.99 11.50
N VAL A 121 15.28 15.50 12.20
CA VAL A 121 15.31 16.84 12.78
C VAL A 121 16.34 17.76 12.08
N ASN A 122 16.93 17.30 10.97
CA ASN A 122 18.02 17.96 10.23
C ASN A 122 19.26 18.31 11.10
N ASP A 123 19.54 17.55 12.15
CA ASP A 123 20.75 17.70 12.95
C ASP A 123 21.94 17.01 12.26
N LEU A 124 22.83 17.81 11.68
CA LEU A 124 23.96 17.31 10.89
C LEU A 124 24.98 16.51 11.70
N ARG A 125 25.00 16.64 13.03
CA ARG A 125 25.86 15.83 13.90
C ARG A 125 25.54 14.34 13.73
N ASN A 126 24.25 14.03 13.57
CA ASN A 126 23.73 12.68 13.41
C ASN A 126 24.14 12.02 12.08
N LEU A 127 24.52 12.82 11.08
CA LEU A 127 24.93 12.30 9.78
C LEU A 127 26.41 11.88 9.74
N SER A 128 27.24 12.37 10.67
CA SER A 128 28.70 12.18 10.62
C SER A 128 29.11 10.69 10.59
N ALA A 129 28.80 9.95 11.65
CA ALA A 129 29.13 8.53 11.80
C ALA A 129 28.59 7.63 10.67
N PRO A 130 27.30 7.72 10.25
CA PRO A 130 26.80 6.86 9.18
C PRO A 130 27.40 7.22 7.81
N LEU A 131 27.66 8.51 7.52
CA LEU A 131 28.32 8.89 6.26
C LEU A 131 29.77 8.41 6.21
N GLU A 132 30.51 8.54 7.31
CA GLU A 132 31.87 8.02 7.44
C GLU A 132 31.91 6.50 7.21
N THR A 133 31.02 5.75 7.89
CA THR A 133 30.91 4.30 7.74
C THR A 133 30.62 3.89 6.30
N VAL A 134 29.67 4.56 5.61
CA VAL A 134 29.34 4.27 4.21
C VAL A 134 30.54 4.50 3.29
N LYS A 135 31.33 5.55 3.55
CA LYS A 135 32.55 5.83 2.78
C LYS A 135 33.64 4.80 3.01
N GLU A 136 33.82 4.35 4.25
CA GLU A 136 34.79 3.28 4.58
C GLU A 136 34.45 1.96 3.86
N LEU A 137 33.16 1.67 3.68
CA LEU A 137 32.69 0.53 2.88
C LEU A 137 32.92 0.71 1.37
N GLY A 138 33.24 1.92 0.90
CA GLY A 138 33.41 2.24 -0.52
C GLY A 138 32.09 2.40 -1.28
N ALA A 139 30.98 2.61 -0.58
CA ALA A 139 29.67 2.87 -1.17
C ALA A 139 29.41 4.37 -1.37
N THR A 140 28.38 4.71 -2.17
CA THR A 140 27.97 6.10 -2.39
C THR A 140 27.11 6.61 -1.23
N ALA A 141 27.54 7.70 -0.61
CA ALA A 141 26.86 8.34 0.50
C ALA A 141 26.04 9.56 0.00
N VAL A 142 24.71 9.44 0.01
CA VAL A 142 23.80 10.55 -0.33
C VAL A 142 23.17 11.08 0.96
N ALA A 143 23.48 12.31 1.34
CA ALA A 143 22.89 12.93 2.51
C ALA A 143 21.63 13.73 2.12
N ALA A 144 20.53 13.53 2.83
CA ALA A 144 19.25 14.14 2.51
C ALA A 144 18.86 15.21 3.53
N ILE A 145 18.40 16.37 3.02
CA ILE A 145 17.85 17.48 3.77
C ILE A 145 16.33 17.40 3.67
N LEU A 146 15.64 17.28 4.81
CA LEU A 146 14.18 17.34 4.83
C LEU A 146 13.73 18.80 4.67
N ILE A 147 12.87 19.07 3.70
CA ILE A 147 12.35 20.40 3.38
C ILE A 147 10.94 20.53 3.96
N PRO A 148 10.77 21.17 5.13
CA PRO A 148 9.44 21.45 5.65
C PRO A 148 8.75 22.48 4.74
N THR A 149 7.68 22.08 4.06
CA THR A 149 6.92 22.97 3.16
C THR A 149 5.69 23.57 3.84
N SER A 150 5.32 23.04 5.00
CA SER A 150 4.37 23.57 5.98
C SER A 150 5.07 24.05 7.26
N GLY A 151 4.38 24.91 8.01
CA GLY A 151 4.95 25.61 9.18
C GLY A 151 5.90 26.75 8.78
N LYS A 152 6.88 27.06 9.66
CA LYS A 152 7.88 28.10 9.40
C LYS A 152 8.85 27.61 8.32
N ARG A 153 8.76 28.20 7.13
CA ARG A 153 9.65 27.85 6.01
C ARG A 153 11.10 28.23 6.31
N THR A 154 11.99 27.27 6.13
CA THR A 154 13.43 27.48 6.11
C THR A 154 13.81 28.27 4.85
N PRO A 155 14.50 29.42 4.96
CA PRO A 155 14.99 30.16 3.81
C PRO A 155 15.90 29.30 2.92
N PHE A 156 15.84 29.48 1.60
CA PHE A 156 16.65 28.70 0.65
C PHE A 156 18.16 28.90 0.85
N ASP A 157 18.60 30.10 1.28
CA ASP A 157 19.99 30.35 1.65
C ASP A 157 20.45 29.46 2.82
N GLU A 158 19.58 29.26 3.81
CA GLU A 158 19.89 28.43 4.97
C GLU A 158 19.97 26.94 4.58
N ILE A 159 19.08 26.49 3.68
CA ILE A 159 19.16 25.14 3.08
C ILE A 159 20.45 24.96 2.27
N ALA A 160 20.85 25.96 1.50
CA ALA A 160 22.12 25.93 0.75
C ALA A 160 23.32 25.84 1.70
N GLN A 161 23.31 26.54 2.84
CA GLN A 161 24.36 26.42 3.86
C GLN A 161 24.36 25.06 4.56
N ILE A 162 23.18 24.42 4.74
CA ILE A 162 23.10 23.02 5.18
C ILE A 162 23.78 22.10 4.15
N ALA A 163 23.50 22.30 2.86
CA ALA A 163 24.11 21.51 1.79
C ALA A 163 25.64 21.66 1.73
N VAL A 164 26.18 22.86 1.93
CA VAL A 164 27.64 23.10 2.04
C VAL A 164 28.25 22.31 3.20
N ARG A 165 27.59 22.28 4.36
CA ARG A 165 28.05 21.51 5.52
C ARG A 165 27.98 20.00 5.27
N ILE A 166 26.92 19.54 4.60
CA ILE A 166 26.81 18.14 4.16
C ILE A 166 27.96 17.75 3.22
N GLN A 167 28.31 18.61 2.26
CA GLN A 167 29.46 18.38 1.40
C GLN A 167 30.77 18.31 2.21
N ALA A 168 30.94 19.17 3.21
CA ALA A 168 32.11 19.15 4.09
C ALA A 168 32.19 17.89 4.96
N LEU A 169 31.06 17.26 5.30
CA LEU A 169 31.02 15.93 5.94
C LEU A 169 31.41 14.78 4.98
N GLY A 170 31.57 15.08 3.69
CA GLY A 170 32.07 14.14 2.69
C GLY A 170 30.99 13.35 1.96
N ALA A 171 29.72 13.79 1.98
CA ALA A 171 28.68 13.20 1.15
C ALA A 171 29.00 13.33 -0.35
N ASP A 172 28.71 12.29 -1.12
CA ASP A 172 28.92 12.25 -2.58
C ASP A 172 27.84 13.01 -3.35
N ALA A 173 26.64 13.15 -2.75
CA ALA A 173 25.54 13.94 -3.28
C ALA A 173 24.63 14.44 -2.15
N VAL A 174 23.88 15.50 -2.42
CA VAL A 174 22.86 16.05 -1.50
C VAL A 174 21.47 15.85 -2.07
N CYS A 175 20.54 15.31 -1.30
CA CYS A 175 19.15 15.13 -1.70
C CYS A 175 18.23 16.12 -0.99
N LEU A 176 17.51 16.93 -1.76
CA LEU A 176 16.46 17.80 -1.25
C LEU A 176 15.17 16.98 -1.18
N MET A 177 14.62 16.78 0.01
CA MET A 177 13.51 15.87 0.24
C MET A 177 12.27 16.60 0.76
N ASP A 178 11.28 16.80 -0.10
CA ASP A 178 9.96 17.30 0.27
C ASP A 178 9.01 16.13 0.52
N THR A 179 8.89 15.74 1.80
CA THR A 179 8.04 14.62 2.23
C THR A 179 6.56 14.97 2.23
N GLU A 180 6.22 16.26 2.26
CA GLU A 180 4.84 16.74 2.35
C GLU A 180 4.25 16.93 0.94
N GLY A 181 5.08 17.25 -0.04
CA GLY A 181 4.73 17.27 -1.47
C GLY A 181 4.07 18.58 -1.90
N PHE A 182 4.62 19.71 -1.45
CA PHE A 182 4.07 21.05 -1.70
C PHE A 182 5.08 22.05 -2.30
N LEU A 183 6.30 21.63 -2.64
CA LEU A 183 7.18 22.44 -3.47
C LEU A 183 6.54 22.64 -4.85
N CYS A 184 6.17 23.89 -5.16
CA CYS A 184 5.71 24.27 -6.47
C CYS A 184 6.88 24.47 -7.45
N PRO A 185 6.69 24.34 -8.78
CA PRO A 185 7.75 24.47 -9.79
C PRO A 185 8.67 25.68 -9.62
N ASP A 186 8.12 26.88 -9.40
CA ASP A 186 8.92 28.10 -9.21
C ASP A 186 9.80 28.07 -7.95
N SER A 187 9.26 27.50 -6.87
CA SER A 187 10.00 27.36 -5.60
C SER A 187 11.10 26.31 -5.76
N THR A 188 10.79 25.19 -6.42
CA THR A 188 11.74 24.13 -6.71
C THR A 188 12.90 24.63 -7.56
N ARG A 189 12.61 25.37 -8.64
CA ARG A 189 13.63 25.95 -9.52
C ARG A 189 14.59 26.85 -8.73
N LYS A 190 14.05 27.78 -7.94
CA LYS A 190 14.84 28.69 -7.10
C LYS A 190 15.69 27.94 -6.08
N LEU A 191 15.11 26.96 -5.38
CA LEU A 191 15.82 26.18 -4.37
C LEU A 191 16.97 25.37 -5.00
N VAL A 192 16.70 24.62 -6.06
CA VAL A 192 17.70 23.77 -6.72
C VAL A 192 18.81 24.61 -7.32
N SER A 193 18.50 25.70 -8.02
CA SER A 193 19.52 26.63 -8.54
C SER A 193 20.41 27.17 -7.41
N ARG A 194 19.80 27.61 -6.31
CA ARG A 194 20.53 28.18 -5.18
C ARG A 194 21.45 27.16 -4.48
N VAL A 195 21.05 25.90 -4.39
CA VAL A 195 21.86 24.82 -3.83
C VAL A 195 22.99 24.44 -4.80
N ASN A 196 22.71 24.31 -6.09
CA ASN A 196 23.71 24.05 -7.13
C ASN A 196 24.79 25.14 -7.19
N GLU A 197 24.46 26.40 -6.91
CA GLU A 197 25.44 27.48 -6.79
C GLU A 197 26.34 27.35 -5.55
N ALA A 198 25.87 26.67 -4.51
CA ALA A 198 26.56 26.56 -3.23
C ALA A 198 27.48 25.35 -3.11
N VAL A 199 27.17 24.26 -3.82
CA VAL A 199 27.88 22.98 -3.72
C VAL A 199 28.40 22.51 -5.08
N SER A 200 29.46 21.71 -5.03
CA SER A 200 30.05 21.05 -6.21
C SER A 200 29.56 19.61 -6.40
N ILE A 201 28.99 19.00 -5.37
CA ILE A 201 28.41 17.65 -5.44
C ILE A 201 27.03 17.67 -6.11
N PRO A 202 26.60 16.57 -6.76
CA PRO A 202 25.29 16.50 -7.41
C PRO A 202 24.12 16.74 -6.45
N VAL A 203 23.11 17.45 -6.93
CA VAL A 203 21.85 17.68 -6.22
C VAL A 203 20.79 16.70 -6.71
N HIS A 204 20.18 15.96 -5.79
CA HIS A 204 19.04 15.09 -6.02
C HIS A 204 17.75 15.76 -5.54
N LEU A 205 16.61 15.42 -6.13
CA LEU A 205 15.29 15.79 -5.63
C LEU A 205 14.48 14.53 -5.30
N SER A 206 13.87 14.54 -4.12
CA SER A 206 12.82 13.60 -3.71
C SER A 206 11.59 14.40 -3.32
N ILE A 207 10.44 14.12 -3.94
CA ILE A 207 9.21 14.89 -3.72
C ILE A 207 7.99 13.98 -3.67
N ALA A 208 7.18 14.15 -2.63
CA ALA A 208 5.87 13.52 -2.55
C ALA A 208 4.89 14.17 -3.54
N ASN A 209 3.95 13.38 -4.07
CA ASN A 209 2.97 13.87 -5.04
C ASN A 209 1.61 14.21 -4.40
N THR A 210 1.61 14.57 -3.11
CA THR A 210 0.42 14.91 -2.33
C THR A 210 -0.39 16.02 -3.00
N ALA A 211 0.27 17.12 -3.39
CA ALA A 211 -0.38 18.26 -4.03
C ALA A 211 -0.56 18.11 -5.54
N MET A 212 -0.22 16.95 -6.11
CA MET A 212 -0.41 16.63 -7.53
C MET A 212 0.44 17.49 -8.49
N CYS A 213 1.33 18.34 -7.96
CA CYS A 213 2.27 19.15 -8.73
C CYS A 213 3.69 18.59 -8.69
N GLY A 214 3.91 17.41 -8.08
CA GLY A 214 5.23 16.82 -7.90
C GLY A 214 5.96 16.59 -9.21
N THR A 215 5.27 16.10 -10.25
CA THR A 215 5.87 15.89 -11.58
C THR A 215 6.33 17.20 -12.21
N ALA A 216 5.54 18.28 -12.08
CA ALA A 216 5.92 19.60 -12.60
C ALA A 216 7.08 20.22 -11.80
N ALA A 217 7.11 19.99 -10.49
CA ALA A 217 8.22 20.41 -9.64
C ALA A 217 9.52 19.64 -9.97
N ALA A 218 9.43 18.34 -10.22
CA ALA A 218 10.54 17.52 -10.70
C ALA A 218 11.08 17.98 -12.05
N HIS A 219 10.19 18.32 -12.99
CA HIS A 219 10.57 18.91 -14.27
C HIS A 219 11.35 20.22 -14.05
N ALA A 220 10.83 21.13 -13.22
CA ALA A 220 11.50 22.39 -12.90
C ALA A 220 12.84 22.20 -12.16
N ALA A 221 12.97 21.16 -11.35
CA ALA A 221 14.22 20.80 -10.68
C ALA A 221 15.29 20.36 -11.68
N PHE A 222 14.90 19.54 -12.65
CA PHE A 222 15.79 19.11 -13.71
C PHE A 222 16.26 20.29 -14.56
N GLU A 223 15.36 21.19 -14.95
CA GLU A 223 15.72 22.44 -15.65
C GLU A 223 16.67 23.32 -14.84
N ALA A 224 16.58 23.29 -13.50
CA ALA A 224 17.46 23.99 -12.59
C ALA A 224 18.80 23.26 -12.32
N GLY A 225 19.02 22.11 -12.95
CA GLY A 225 20.26 21.32 -12.85
C GLY A 225 20.26 20.25 -11.77
N ALA A 226 19.11 19.77 -11.30
CA ALA A 226 19.07 18.55 -10.47
C ALA A 226 19.60 17.35 -11.27
N ALA A 227 20.55 16.63 -10.70
CA ALA A 227 21.22 15.50 -11.35
C ALA A 227 20.37 14.23 -11.32
N VAL A 228 19.60 14.01 -10.25
CA VAL A 228 18.77 12.82 -10.03
C VAL A 228 17.41 13.25 -9.48
N VAL A 229 16.34 12.60 -9.93
CA VAL A 229 14.99 12.77 -9.38
C VAL A 229 14.43 11.42 -8.96
N GLU A 230 13.76 11.38 -7.81
CA GLU A 230 13.01 10.22 -7.35
C GLU A 230 11.67 10.08 -8.08
N ALA A 231 11.35 8.86 -8.50
CA ALA A 231 10.06 8.51 -9.08
C ALA A 231 9.74 7.02 -8.82
N ALA A 232 8.56 6.55 -9.18
CA ALA A 232 8.20 5.14 -9.19
C ALA A 232 7.38 4.80 -10.44
N LEU A 233 7.12 3.53 -10.69
CA LEU A 233 6.16 3.10 -11.72
C LEU A 233 4.80 3.76 -11.50
N SER A 234 4.14 4.12 -12.59
CA SER A 234 2.88 4.88 -12.57
C SER A 234 1.77 4.26 -11.72
N PRO A 235 1.57 2.93 -11.63
CA PRO A 235 0.59 2.35 -10.71
C PRO A 235 0.82 2.74 -9.24
N PHE A 236 2.08 2.95 -8.87
CA PHE A 236 2.48 3.30 -7.50
C PHE A 236 2.52 4.81 -7.24
N ALA A 237 2.45 5.64 -8.27
CA ALA A 237 2.56 7.09 -8.12
C ALA A 237 1.22 7.78 -7.77
N ASP A 238 0.09 7.10 -7.97
CA ASP A 238 -1.25 7.67 -7.75
C ASP A 238 -1.61 7.82 -6.25
N GLY A 239 -0.86 7.17 -5.36
CA GLY A 239 -1.08 7.25 -3.91
C GLY A 239 -0.58 8.54 -3.22
N GLY A 240 0.01 9.48 -3.97
CA GLY A 240 0.46 10.78 -3.45
C GLY A 240 1.82 10.75 -2.71
N VAL A 241 2.51 9.61 -2.67
CA VAL A 241 3.80 9.46 -1.96
C VAL A 241 5.01 9.74 -2.85
N THR A 242 4.88 9.54 -4.16
CA THR A 242 5.94 9.75 -5.16
C THR A 242 5.32 10.06 -6.52
N ILE A 243 6.14 10.37 -7.52
CA ILE A 243 5.73 10.79 -8.87
C ILE A 243 5.92 9.66 -9.90
N PRO A 244 5.17 9.67 -11.03
CA PRO A 244 5.28 8.63 -12.04
C PRO A 244 6.53 8.80 -12.91
N SER A 245 7.32 7.74 -13.05
CA SER A 245 8.55 7.70 -13.84
C SER A 245 8.25 7.90 -15.32
N GLU A 246 7.26 7.18 -15.85
CA GLU A 246 6.83 7.20 -17.25
C GLU A 246 6.38 8.62 -17.65
N GLY A 247 5.53 9.22 -16.79
CA GLY A 247 5.03 10.57 -16.97
C GLY A 247 6.15 11.62 -16.93
N LEU A 248 7.11 11.49 -16.01
CA LEU A 248 8.26 12.38 -15.92
C LEU A 248 9.16 12.26 -17.16
N ILE A 249 9.52 11.04 -17.57
CA ILE A 249 10.35 10.77 -18.77
C ILE A 249 9.69 11.39 -20.01
N ASN A 250 8.40 11.14 -20.19
CA ASN A 250 7.64 11.67 -21.31
C ASN A 250 7.57 13.20 -21.28
N SER A 251 7.34 13.80 -20.10
CA SER A 251 7.22 15.27 -19.96
C SER A 251 8.48 16.02 -20.35
N LEU A 252 9.65 15.43 -20.12
CA LEU A 252 10.93 16.04 -20.45
C LEU A 252 11.29 15.89 -21.94
N ASN A 253 10.41 15.27 -22.74
CA ASN A 253 10.65 14.87 -24.13
C ASN A 253 11.99 14.14 -24.30
N MET A 254 12.40 13.41 -23.25
CA MET A 254 13.68 12.75 -23.22
C MET A 254 13.51 11.41 -23.89
N ALA A 255 14.02 11.34 -25.11
CA ALA A 255 14.37 10.09 -25.75
C ALA A 255 15.45 9.37 -24.92
N ARG A 256 15.07 8.78 -23.78
CA ARG A 256 15.55 7.44 -23.47
C ARG A 256 14.62 6.51 -24.21
N GLU A 257 14.84 6.36 -25.51
CA GLU A 257 14.04 5.43 -26.34
C GLU A 257 13.97 4.03 -25.70
N GLY A 258 14.97 3.64 -24.91
CA GLY A 258 14.99 2.34 -24.21
C GLY A 258 14.48 2.28 -22.76
N ALA A 259 14.13 3.39 -22.09
CA ALA A 259 13.69 3.33 -20.68
C ALA A 259 12.18 3.25 -20.50
N LEU A 260 11.41 3.88 -21.39
CA LEU A 260 9.96 3.97 -21.24
C LEU A 260 9.29 2.60 -21.45
N GLU A 261 9.68 1.87 -22.49
CA GLU A 261 9.15 0.54 -22.81
C GLU A 261 9.25 -0.45 -21.63
N PRO A 262 10.43 -0.73 -21.03
CA PRO A 262 10.52 -1.66 -19.92
C PRO A 262 9.76 -1.18 -18.67
N LEU A 263 9.65 0.14 -18.44
CA LEU A 263 8.81 0.65 -17.34
C LEU A 263 7.32 0.40 -17.60
N CYS A 264 6.85 0.58 -18.83
CA CYS A 264 5.47 0.25 -19.20
C CYS A 264 5.19 -1.26 -19.09
N GLU A 265 6.13 -2.12 -19.49
CA GLU A 265 6.03 -3.57 -19.31
C GLU A 265 5.97 -3.95 -17.82
N ALA A 266 6.80 -3.32 -16.97
CA ALA A 266 6.78 -3.53 -15.53
C ALA A 266 5.43 -3.10 -14.90
N ALA A 267 4.89 -1.96 -15.34
CA ALA A 267 3.60 -1.47 -14.90
C ALA A 267 2.46 -2.41 -15.33
N ALA A 268 2.49 -2.92 -16.57
CA ALA A 268 1.52 -3.89 -17.07
C ALA A 268 1.59 -5.22 -16.28
N LEU A 269 2.79 -5.77 -16.07
CA LEU A 269 2.98 -6.96 -15.23
C LEU A 269 2.43 -6.76 -13.82
N PHE A 270 2.66 -5.58 -13.23
CA PHE A 270 2.10 -5.26 -11.94
C PHE A 270 0.57 -5.28 -11.96
N GLU A 271 -0.05 -4.55 -12.88
CA GLU A 271 -1.51 -4.41 -12.99
C GLU A 271 -2.22 -5.74 -13.29
N GLU A 272 -1.67 -6.53 -14.20
CA GLU A 272 -2.30 -7.77 -14.68
C GLU A 272 -2.09 -8.95 -13.73
N GLU A 273 -0.94 -9.04 -13.07
CA GLU A 273 -0.58 -10.27 -12.35
C GLU A 273 -0.35 -10.11 -10.84
N ILE A 274 0.14 -8.94 -10.40
CA ILE A 274 0.53 -8.72 -9.00
C ILE A 274 -0.62 -8.05 -8.26
N ARG A 275 -1.11 -6.90 -8.75
CA ARG A 275 -2.18 -6.12 -8.14
C ARG A 275 -3.42 -6.96 -7.79
N PRO A 276 -3.90 -7.92 -8.62
CA PRO A 276 -5.07 -8.72 -8.28
C PRO A 276 -4.89 -9.56 -7.00
N ARG A 277 -3.66 -9.97 -6.67
CA ARG A 277 -3.34 -10.74 -5.45
C ARG A 277 -3.53 -9.93 -4.18
N HIS A 278 -3.46 -8.62 -4.31
CA HIS A 278 -3.54 -7.67 -3.22
C HIS A 278 -4.93 -7.01 -3.13
N LEU A 279 -5.95 -7.44 -3.88
CA LEU A 279 -7.28 -6.78 -3.87
C LEU A 279 -7.93 -6.65 -2.49
N SER A 280 -7.67 -7.60 -1.58
CA SER A 280 -8.18 -7.54 -0.20
C SER A 280 -7.46 -6.53 0.69
N THR A 281 -6.20 -6.22 0.37
CA THR A 281 -5.31 -5.31 1.09
C THR A 281 -5.17 -3.96 0.38
N LEU A 282 -5.60 -3.88 -0.89
CA LEU A 282 -5.78 -2.66 -1.63
C LEU A 282 -6.71 -1.75 -0.82
N MET A 283 -6.30 -0.50 -0.74
CA MET A 283 -6.90 0.45 0.18
C MET A 283 -8.42 0.58 -0.05
N LYS A 284 -9.21 0.10 0.92
CA LYS A 284 -10.68 0.14 0.89
C LYS A 284 -11.25 1.56 1.02
N ARG A 285 -10.49 2.49 1.60
CA ARG A 285 -10.82 3.93 1.65
C ARG A 285 -10.12 4.63 0.49
N SER A 286 -10.85 5.47 -0.23
CA SER A 286 -10.31 6.19 -1.38
C SER A 286 -9.09 7.02 -0.96
N ASN A 287 -7.95 6.80 -1.62
CA ASN A 287 -6.77 7.66 -1.53
C ASN A 287 -7.14 9.14 -1.71
N LEU A 288 -8.22 9.41 -2.43
CA LEU A 288 -8.80 10.73 -2.64
C LEU A 288 -9.20 11.45 -1.34
N HIS A 289 -9.79 10.77 -0.35
CA HIS A 289 -10.15 11.41 0.91
C HIS A 289 -8.92 11.72 1.77
N LEU A 290 -7.98 10.77 1.87
CA LEU A 290 -6.72 11.01 2.57
C LEU A 290 -5.94 12.17 1.93
N ARG A 291 -5.95 12.24 0.60
CA ARG A 291 -5.29 13.31 -0.14
C ARG A 291 -5.96 14.67 0.04
N SER A 292 -7.29 14.73 0.13
CA SER A 292 -7.98 16.00 0.40
C SER A 292 -7.67 16.52 1.80
N LEU A 293 -7.58 15.63 2.80
CA LEU A 293 -7.06 15.98 4.14
C LEU A 293 -5.60 16.42 4.07
N ALA A 294 -4.75 15.68 3.35
CA ALA A 294 -3.34 16.02 3.19
C ALA A 294 -3.15 17.43 2.60
N LEU A 295 -3.92 17.76 1.56
CA LEU A 295 -3.97 19.10 0.95
C LEU A 295 -4.45 20.18 1.93
N LYS A 296 -5.54 19.91 2.65
CA LYS A 296 -6.16 20.86 3.59
C LYS A 296 -5.23 21.19 4.76
N TYR A 297 -4.61 20.18 5.34
CA TYR A 297 -3.83 20.31 6.58
C TYR A 297 -2.31 20.31 6.36
N ARG A 298 -1.86 20.10 5.11
CA ARG A 298 -0.43 20.05 4.72
C ARG A 298 0.36 18.95 5.46
N ILE A 299 -0.27 17.81 5.65
CA ILE A 299 0.32 16.62 6.30
C ILE A 299 0.58 15.57 5.22
N PRO A 300 1.72 14.85 5.24
CA PRO A 300 1.98 13.76 4.31
C PRO A 300 0.88 12.68 4.35
N VAL A 301 0.55 12.11 3.19
CA VAL A 301 -0.44 11.02 3.08
C VAL A 301 -0.04 9.81 3.94
N THR A 302 1.25 9.49 4.01
CA THR A 302 1.77 8.40 4.83
C THR A 302 1.48 8.61 6.31
N THR A 303 1.69 9.83 6.82
CA THR A 303 1.42 10.20 8.22
C THR A 303 -0.08 10.14 8.54
N LEU A 304 -0.93 10.64 7.64
CA LEU A 304 -2.39 10.53 7.81
C LEU A 304 -2.86 9.07 7.81
N ARG A 305 -2.22 8.20 7.05
CA ARG A 305 -2.54 6.78 7.05
C ARG A 305 -2.20 6.11 8.38
N VAL A 306 -1.08 6.44 9.00
CA VAL A 306 -0.77 5.97 10.36
C VAL A 306 -1.91 6.36 11.31
N ALA A 307 -2.37 7.60 11.24
CA ALA A 307 -3.49 8.07 12.07
C ALA A 307 -4.79 7.32 11.79
N VAL A 308 -5.15 7.10 10.52
CA VAL A 308 -6.35 6.32 10.15
C VAL A 308 -6.30 4.90 10.68
N ASN A 309 -5.17 4.21 10.51
CA ASN A 309 -5.04 2.82 10.93
C ASN A 309 -5.12 2.70 12.46
N GLN A 310 -4.37 3.53 13.19
CA GLN A 310 -4.41 3.52 14.66
C GLN A 310 -5.79 3.89 15.21
N LEU A 311 -6.49 4.86 14.62
CA LEU A 311 -7.86 5.21 15.03
C LEU A 311 -8.87 4.12 14.71
N ALA A 312 -8.70 3.38 13.62
CA ALA A 312 -9.54 2.24 13.29
C ALA A 312 -9.35 1.09 14.28
N GLU A 313 -8.12 0.82 14.70
CA GLU A 313 -7.80 -0.25 15.68
C GLU A 313 -8.47 -0.03 17.04
N ILE A 314 -8.66 1.22 17.45
CA ILE A 314 -9.29 1.58 18.74
C ILE A 314 -10.76 1.99 18.60
N ASP A 315 -11.36 1.80 17.42
CA ASP A 315 -12.75 2.17 17.10
C ASP A 315 -13.08 3.65 17.39
N LYS A 316 -12.18 4.55 16.96
CA LYS A 316 -12.28 6.02 17.11
C LYS A 316 -12.12 6.77 15.79
N SER A 317 -12.53 6.16 14.68
CA SER A 317 -12.45 6.77 13.33
C SER A 317 -13.16 8.13 13.24
N ASP A 318 -14.14 8.40 14.10
CA ASP A 318 -14.89 9.65 14.19
C ASP A 318 -14.06 10.84 14.67
N LEU A 319 -12.91 10.60 15.32
CA LEU A 319 -12.03 11.64 15.87
C LEU A 319 -10.96 12.14 14.89
N MET A 320 -10.98 11.68 13.64
CA MET A 320 -9.96 11.98 12.63
C MET A 320 -9.65 13.48 12.50
N ASP A 321 -10.66 14.34 12.38
CA ASP A 321 -10.44 15.79 12.23
C ASP A 321 -9.74 16.42 13.45
N LYS A 322 -10.05 15.95 14.66
CA LYS A 322 -9.40 16.44 15.88
C LYS A 322 -7.94 16.00 15.96
N VAL A 323 -7.68 14.72 15.64
CA VAL A 323 -6.32 14.16 15.61
C VAL A 323 -5.47 14.86 14.56
N VAL A 324 -6.03 15.16 13.40
CA VAL A 324 -5.32 15.88 12.33
C VAL A 324 -4.91 17.30 12.74
N ALA A 325 -5.78 18.03 13.44
CA ALA A 325 -5.43 19.33 14.02
C ALA A 325 -4.34 19.20 15.10
N GLU A 326 -4.46 18.18 15.95
CA GLU A 326 -3.51 17.92 17.03
C GLU A 326 -2.12 17.54 16.51
N ILE A 327 -2.02 16.80 15.39
CA ILE A 327 -0.75 16.48 14.71
C ILE A 327 0.06 17.74 14.41
N LEU A 328 -0.60 18.80 13.93
CA LEU A 328 0.08 20.07 13.64
C LEU A 328 0.53 20.78 14.91
N ALA A 329 -0.27 20.72 15.99
CA ALA A 329 0.08 21.30 17.27
C ALA A 329 1.28 20.58 17.90
N VAL A 330 1.22 19.25 18.02
CA VAL A 330 2.30 18.42 18.58
C VAL A 330 3.59 18.55 17.77
N ARG A 331 3.51 18.60 16.43
CA ARG A 331 4.67 18.85 15.57
C ARG A 331 5.37 20.16 15.94
N ASN A 332 4.61 21.24 16.10
CA ASN A 332 5.15 22.56 16.42
C ASN A 332 5.76 22.59 17.81
N ASP A 333 5.04 22.04 18.79
CA ASP A 333 5.48 21.93 20.19
C ASP A 333 6.82 21.21 20.31
N LEU A 334 7.01 20.14 19.53
CA LEU A 334 8.23 19.32 19.56
C LEU A 334 9.36 19.86 18.65
N GLY A 335 9.33 21.14 18.30
CA GLY A 335 10.42 21.81 17.60
C GLY A 335 10.33 21.75 16.07
N ASN A 336 9.10 21.76 15.55
CA ASN A 336 8.78 21.72 14.11
C ASN A 336 9.43 20.52 13.40
N ILE A 337 9.17 19.32 13.92
CA ILE A 337 9.67 18.06 13.37
C ILE A 337 9.19 17.88 11.93
N ALA A 338 10.08 17.41 11.03
CA ALA A 338 9.66 16.99 9.71
C ALA A 338 8.89 15.67 9.81
N LEU A 339 7.69 15.62 9.24
CA LEU A 339 6.82 14.44 9.28
C LEU A 339 7.37 13.36 8.33
N LYS A 340 8.27 12.54 8.87
CA LYS A 340 8.86 11.37 8.23
C LYS A 340 9.24 10.33 9.28
N PHE A 341 9.15 9.06 8.89
CA PHE A 341 9.55 7.94 9.75
C PHE A 341 10.95 8.12 10.35
N PRO A 342 11.16 7.82 11.65
CA PRO A 342 10.17 7.30 12.62
C PRO A 342 9.39 8.38 13.40
N LEU A 343 9.72 9.67 13.25
CA LEU A 343 9.17 10.71 14.11
C LEU A 343 7.74 11.11 13.76
N ASP A 344 7.26 10.84 12.55
CA ASP A 344 5.85 11.03 12.20
C ASP A 344 4.93 10.10 12.99
N GLU A 345 5.31 8.82 13.18
CA GLU A 345 4.57 7.89 14.05
C GLU A 345 4.53 8.41 15.50
N MET A 346 5.65 8.93 16.01
CA MET A 346 5.71 9.52 17.35
C MET A 346 4.73 10.69 17.50
N VAL A 347 4.71 11.61 16.52
CA VAL A 347 3.78 12.76 16.51
C VAL A 347 2.33 12.27 16.45
N VAL A 348 2.02 11.31 15.57
CA VAL A 348 0.66 10.77 15.42
C VAL A 348 0.18 10.10 16.70
N THR A 349 0.98 9.21 17.28
CA THR A 349 0.58 8.50 18.51
C THR A 349 0.40 9.45 19.68
N GLN A 350 1.27 10.44 19.85
CA GLN A 350 1.07 11.45 20.90
C GLN A 350 -0.18 12.30 20.63
N SER A 351 -0.48 12.61 19.38
CA SER A 351 -1.68 13.37 19.01
C SER A 351 -2.96 12.60 19.31
N ILE A 352 -2.98 11.29 19.02
CA ILE A 352 -4.07 10.41 19.40
C ILE A 352 -4.21 10.36 20.92
N ASN A 353 -3.10 10.23 21.67
CA ASN A 353 -3.17 10.25 23.13
C ASN A 353 -3.76 11.55 23.68
N ASN A 354 -3.32 12.69 23.16
CA ASN A 354 -3.81 14.00 23.55
C ASN A 354 -5.32 14.19 23.26
N VAL A 355 -5.84 13.57 22.18
CA VAL A 355 -7.26 13.70 21.77
C VAL A 355 -8.17 12.67 22.44
N VAL A 356 -7.69 11.44 22.60
CA VAL A 356 -8.51 10.30 23.04
C VAL A 356 -8.45 10.08 24.54
N PHE A 357 -7.26 10.23 25.15
CA PHE A 357 -7.02 9.83 26.53
C PHE A 357 -6.76 11.00 27.47
N ASP A 358 -6.20 12.11 26.98
CA ASP A 358 -6.06 13.33 27.76
C ASP A 358 -7.37 14.16 27.73
N ASN A 359 -7.70 14.80 28.85
CA ASN A 359 -8.65 15.91 28.82
C ASN A 359 -7.94 17.08 28.11
N VAL A 360 -8.57 17.67 27.08
CA VAL A 360 -8.03 18.73 26.20
C VAL A 360 -7.36 19.90 26.96
N GLU A 361 -7.68 20.10 28.24
CA GLU A 361 -7.10 21.12 29.11
C GLU A 361 -5.69 20.80 29.64
N ALA A 362 -5.17 19.57 29.49
CA ALA A 362 -3.86 19.13 29.96
C ALA A 362 -3.13 18.24 28.94
N ARG A 363 -2.70 18.82 27.81
CA ARG A 363 -1.88 18.13 26.79
C ARG A 363 -0.59 17.58 27.41
N TYR A 364 -0.15 16.41 26.94
CA TYR A 364 1.05 15.70 27.44
C TYR A 364 0.92 15.13 28.85
N SER A 365 -0.30 14.94 29.37
CA SER A 365 -0.49 14.26 30.66
C SER A 365 0.00 12.80 30.59
N ILE A 366 -0.16 12.16 29.42
CA ILE A 366 0.39 10.86 29.09
C ILE A 366 1.40 11.02 27.94
N ALA A 367 2.58 11.55 28.26
CA ALA A 367 3.70 11.63 27.31
C ALA A 367 4.31 10.25 27.04
N THR A 368 4.34 9.85 25.77
CA THR A 368 4.96 8.59 25.35
C THR A 368 6.47 8.59 25.58
N THR A 369 7.08 7.41 25.76
CA THR A 369 8.55 7.30 25.88
C THR A 369 9.28 7.92 24.70
N ALA A 370 8.77 7.77 23.48
CA ALA A 370 9.37 8.38 22.29
C ALA A 370 9.40 9.92 22.37
N VAL A 371 8.32 10.54 22.86
CA VAL A 371 8.28 12.00 23.08
C VAL A 371 9.22 12.41 24.20
N LYS A 372 9.35 11.61 25.27
CA LYS A 372 10.34 11.85 26.33
C LYS A 372 11.77 11.74 25.79
N ASP A 373 12.09 10.71 25.01
CA ASP A 373 13.38 10.53 24.34
C ASP A 373 13.72 11.75 23.45
N HIS A 374 12.73 12.24 22.69
CA HIS A 374 12.88 13.42 21.85
C HIS A 374 13.17 14.69 22.66
N CYS A 375 12.34 15.00 23.67
CA CYS A 375 12.52 16.17 24.53
C CYS A 375 13.81 16.11 25.35
N TYR A 376 14.28 14.91 25.69
CA TYR A 376 15.57 14.71 26.34
C TYR A 376 16.74 14.96 25.38
N GLY A 377 16.57 14.75 24.07
CA GLY A 377 17.60 14.99 23.05
C GLY A 377 18.15 13.73 22.37
N MET A 378 17.54 12.55 22.59
CA MET A 378 17.97 11.29 21.98
C MET A 378 17.80 11.23 20.46
N ASN A 379 16.98 12.12 19.89
CA ASN A 379 16.78 12.25 18.45
C ASN A 379 17.65 13.34 17.80
N GLY A 380 18.51 14.00 18.58
CA GLY A 380 19.26 15.19 18.14
C GLY A 380 18.56 16.50 18.49
N ARG A 381 19.10 17.60 17.95
CA ARG A 381 18.59 18.96 18.20
C ARG A 381 17.62 19.39 17.10
N PRO A 382 16.35 19.67 17.45
CA PRO A 382 15.39 20.18 16.47
C PRO A 382 15.76 21.57 15.95
N THR A 383 15.31 21.86 14.74
CA THR A 383 15.52 23.17 14.08
C THR A 383 14.87 24.33 14.83
N ALA A 384 13.74 24.09 15.49
CA ALA A 384 13.10 25.05 16.40
C ALA A 384 13.22 24.58 17.85
N ALA A 385 13.38 25.54 18.76
CA ALA A 385 13.41 25.24 20.19
C ALA A 385 12.04 24.72 20.66
N ILE A 386 12.09 23.70 21.53
CA ILE A 386 10.91 23.17 22.25
C ILE A 386 10.62 24.13 23.41
N ASP A 387 9.34 24.39 23.67
CA ASP A 387 8.93 25.22 24.81
C ASP A 387 9.44 24.60 26.13
N PRO A 388 10.21 25.33 26.96
CA PRO A 388 10.68 24.84 28.25
C PRO A 388 9.59 24.32 29.19
N ALA A 389 8.37 24.86 29.11
CA ALA A 389 7.24 24.38 29.90
C ALA A 389 6.84 22.96 29.48
N ILE A 390 6.79 22.69 28.17
CA ILE A 390 6.50 21.36 27.62
C ILE A 390 7.61 20.39 28.00
N VAL A 391 8.88 20.79 27.85
CA VAL A 391 10.04 19.96 28.25
C VAL A 391 9.92 19.55 29.72
N LYS A 392 9.61 20.50 30.60
CA LYS A 392 9.47 20.24 32.04
C LYS A 392 8.35 19.23 32.32
N THR A 393 7.18 19.41 31.72
CA THR A 393 6.03 18.50 31.90
C THR A 393 6.33 17.10 31.35
N VAL A 394 6.91 17.02 30.15
CA VAL A 394 7.18 15.74 29.48
C VAL A 394 8.26 14.94 30.21
N LEU A 395 9.32 15.60 30.67
CA LEU A 395 10.47 14.93 31.28
C LEU A 395 10.31 14.66 32.78
N GLU A 396 9.20 15.05 33.40
CA GLU A 396 8.91 14.73 34.80
C GLU A 396 8.99 13.21 35.04
N GLY A 397 9.82 12.81 36.02
CA GLY A 397 10.07 11.42 36.38
C GLY A 397 10.73 10.58 35.27
N TYR A 398 11.34 11.19 34.25
CA TYR A 398 11.94 10.45 33.15
C TYR A 398 13.26 9.77 33.57
N PRO A 399 13.44 8.45 33.35
CA PRO A 399 14.59 7.72 33.88
C PRO A 399 15.98 8.20 33.42
N ARG A 400 16.11 8.85 32.26
CA ARG A 400 17.41 9.40 31.80
C ARG A 400 17.72 10.78 32.39
N GLY A 401 16.74 11.43 33.03
CA GLY A 401 16.88 12.73 33.64
C GLY A 401 15.82 13.72 33.17
N GLU A 402 15.56 14.73 34.01
CA GLU A 402 14.51 15.74 33.78
C GLU A 402 15.02 16.97 33.00
N ALA A 403 16.29 16.97 32.60
CA ALA A 403 16.91 18.05 31.84
C ALA A 403 17.40 17.52 30.47
N PRO A 404 17.21 18.27 29.37
CA PRO A 404 17.71 17.86 28.05
C PRO A 404 19.22 17.70 28.01
N THR A 405 19.69 16.63 27.37
CA THR A 405 21.10 16.42 27.05
C THR A 405 21.51 17.20 25.80
N THR A 406 22.80 17.54 25.74
CA THR A 406 23.43 18.15 24.56
C THR A 406 24.40 17.20 23.85
N GLU A 407 24.66 16.05 24.46
CA GLU A 407 25.61 15.02 24.04
C GLU A 407 25.13 14.29 22.77
N PHE A 408 26.03 13.55 22.14
CA PHE A 408 25.73 12.80 20.92
C PHE A 408 25.01 11.49 21.27
N PRO A 409 23.76 11.25 20.82
CA PRO A 409 22.95 10.15 21.34
C PRO A 409 23.57 8.74 21.24
N PRO A 410 24.25 8.35 20.14
CA PRO A 410 24.89 7.03 20.05
C PRO A 410 25.95 6.77 21.12
N GLU A 411 26.63 7.80 21.63
CA GLU A 411 27.65 7.67 22.69
C GLU A 411 27.03 7.45 24.08
N LEU A 412 25.76 7.82 24.25
CA LEU A 412 25.01 7.61 25.50
C LEU A 412 24.45 6.19 25.64
N LEU A 413 24.53 5.39 24.58
CA LEU A 413 23.92 4.08 24.52
C LEU A 413 24.98 2.98 24.73
N PRO A 414 24.67 1.93 25.51
CA PRO A 414 25.54 0.76 25.58
C PRO A 414 25.57 0.04 24.23
N ALA A 415 26.67 -0.66 23.96
CA ALA A 415 26.79 -1.51 22.78
C ALA A 415 25.61 -2.50 22.69
N ALA A 416 25.02 -2.64 21.49
CA ALA A 416 23.87 -3.51 21.29
C ALA A 416 24.27 -4.94 20.93
N LEU A 417 25.38 -5.10 20.20
CA LEU A 417 25.85 -6.38 19.71
C LEU A 417 26.76 -7.02 20.75
N LYS A 418 26.43 -8.27 21.09
CA LYS A 418 27.22 -9.07 22.01
C LYS A 418 28.18 -9.91 21.15
N GLY A 419 29.48 -9.86 21.45
CA GLY A 419 30.50 -10.66 20.74
C GLY A 419 30.20 -12.17 20.78
N GLU A 420 31.10 -12.99 20.20
CA GLU A 420 30.82 -14.41 19.91
C GLU A 420 30.24 -15.22 21.08
N GLU A 421 30.70 -14.98 22.30
CA GLU A 421 30.25 -15.69 23.52
C GLU A 421 28.84 -15.29 24.00
N GLY A 422 28.34 -14.13 23.58
CA GLY A 422 27.04 -13.60 23.97
C GLY A 422 25.97 -13.63 22.87
N ARG A 423 26.29 -14.28 21.74
CA ARG A 423 25.39 -14.39 20.58
C ARG A 423 24.09 -15.09 20.94
N ASN A 424 23.00 -14.62 20.36
CA ASN A 424 21.71 -15.28 20.51
C ASN A 424 21.77 -16.66 19.83
N PRO A 425 21.43 -17.78 20.51
CA PRO A 425 21.44 -19.12 19.88
C PRO A 425 20.52 -19.24 18.65
N LEU A 426 19.53 -18.36 18.53
CA LEU A 426 18.65 -18.28 17.38
C LEU A 426 19.27 -17.55 16.19
N ALA A 427 20.29 -16.71 16.38
CA ALA A 427 20.96 -16.01 15.28
C ALA A 427 21.94 -16.94 14.55
N ASN A 428 22.03 -16.80 13.23
CA ASN A 428 22.98 -17.49 12.37
C ASN A 428 23.84 -16.48 11.60
N GLY A 429 24.60 -15.68 12.35
CA GLY A 429 25.49 -14.64 11.81
C GLY A 429 25.03 -13.22 12.16
N LEU A 430 25.80 -12.25 11.67
CA LEU A 430 25.66 -10.84 12.04
C LEU A 430 24.30 -10.24 11.66
N GLU A 431 23.78 -10.57 10.48
CA GLU A 431 22.48 -10.05 10.01
C GLU A 431 21.33 -10.39 10.97
N ASP A 432 21.28 -11.63 11.47
CA ASP A 432 20.25 -12.07 12.41
C ASP A 432 20.40 -11.36 13.76
N GLU A 433 21.64 -11.12 14.21
CA GLU A 433 21.90 -10.33 15.42
C GLU A 433 21.45 -8.88 15.25
N VAL A 434 21.74 -8.27 14.10
CA VAL A 434 21.28 -6.91 13.75
C VAL A 434 19.75 -6.84 13.72
N ILE A 435 19.09 -7.81 13.09
CA ILE A 435 17.62 -7.91 13.07
C ILE A 435 17.06 -8.03 14.50
N MET A 436 17.65 -8.88 15.32
CA MET A 436 17.24 -9.08 16.73
C MET A 436 17.49 -7.85 17.59
N ALA A 437 18.56 -7.10 17.34
CA ALA A 437 18.87 -5.88 18.08
C ALA A 437 17.92 -4.74 17.72
N LEU A 438 17.59 -4.59 16.42
CA LEU A 438 16.66 -3.57 15.95
C LEU A 438 15.19 -3.92 16.26
N PHE A 439 14.82 -5.20 16.17
CA PHE A 439 13.45 -5.69 16.33
C PHE A 439 13.41 -6.93 17.23
N PRO A 440 13.59 -6.79 18.56
CA PRO A 440 13.72 -7.95 19.45
C PRO A 440 12.54 -8.92 19.44
N VAL A 441 11.32 -8.41 19.23
CA VAL A 441 10.10 -9.24 19.23
C VAL A 441 9.88 -9.85 17.85
N GLU A 442 9.85 -9.03 16.80
CA GLU A 442 9.58 -9.46 15.43
C GLU A 442 10.71 -10.32 14.88
N GLY A 443 11.96 -9.96 15.16
CA GLY A 443 13.16 -10.72 14.81
C GLY A 443 13.17 -12.09 15.46
N LYS A 444 12.85 -12.18 16.76
CA LYS A 444 12.81 -13.46 17.47
C LYS A 444 11.76 -14.38 16.86
N ARG A 445 10.56 -13.84 16.64
CA ARG A 445 9.45 -14.57 16.01
C ARG A 445 9.84 -15.07 14.61
N HIS A 446 10.47 -14.22 13.79
CA HIS A 446 10.94 -14.58 12.45
C HIS A 446 11.93 -15.75 12.48
N LEU A 447 12.95 -15.67 13.33
CA LEU A 447 13.98 -16.71 13.44
C LEU A 447 13.42 -18.02 14.00
N GLU A 448 12.50 -17.97 14.97
CA GLU A 448 11.79 -19.15 15.48
C GLU A 448 10.98 -19.86 14.38
N TRP A 449 10.32 -19.09 13.51
CA TRP A 449 9.57 -19.63 12.38
C TRP A 449 10.48 -20.19 11.29
N GLN A 450 11.55 -19.48 10.90
CA GLN A 450 12.50 -19.97 9.90
C GLN A 450 13.18 -21.27 10.33
N LYS A 451 13.57 -21.38 11.61
CA LYS A 451 14.23 -22.57 12.15
C LYS A 451 13.26 -23.72 12.47
N GLY A 452 11.97 -23.55 12.22
CA GLY A 452 10.94 -24.57 12.53
C GLY A 452 10.76 -24.82 14.03
N VAL A 453 11.27 -23.93 14.90
CA VAL A 453 11.08 -24.00 16.35
C VAL A 453 9.61 -23.78 16.71
N LYS A 454 8.92 -22.93 15.94
CA LYS A 454 7.48 -22.72 16.01
C LYS A 454 6.85 -22.92 14.64
N ARG A 455 5.64 -23.47 14.62
CA ARG A 455 4.82 -23.57 13.39
C ARG A 455 4.32 -22.18 13.00
N VAL A 456 4.36 -21.89 11.69
CA VAL A 456 3.73 -20.69 11.12
C VAL A 456 2.21 -20.89 11.14
N PRO A 457 1.43 -19.99 11.76
CA PRO A 457 -0.04 -20.03 11.74
C PRO A 457 -0.59 -20.05 10.30
N GLU A 458 -1.73 -20.70 10.06
CA GLU A 458 -2.32 -20.75 8.70
C GLU A 458 -2.76 -19.36 8.24
N GLU A 459 -3.19 -18.50 9.17
CA GLU A 459 -3.57 -17.10 8.92
C GLU A 459 -2.36 -16.24 8.51
N ALA A 460 -1.15 -16.67 8.88
CA ALA A 460 0.10 -16.04 8.49
C ALA A 460 0.66 -16.60 7.16
N LYS A 461 -0.03 -17.58 6.54
CA LYS A 461 0.30 -18.07 5.21
C LYS A 461 -0.42 -17.26 4.15
N PHE A 462 0.23 -17.12 3.01
CA PHE A 462 -0.23 -16.25 1.93
C PHE A 462 -1.13 -16.98 0.95
N LEU A 463 -2.04 -16.21 0.35
CA LEU A 463 -2.94 -16.68 -0.69
C LEU A 463 -2.18 -16.86 -2.01
N SER A 464 -2.47 -17.95 -2.71
CA SER A 464 -2.13 -18.10 -4.12
C SER A 464 -2.92 -17.11 -5.00
N LEU A 465 -2.48 -16.90 -6.24
CA LEU A 465 -3.19 -16.03 -7.20
C LEU A 465 -4.63 -16.51 -7.44
N GLU A 466 -4.83 -17.82 -7.56
CA GLU A 466 -6.15 -18.43 -7.74
C GLU A 466 -7.06 -18.14 -6.53
N GLU A 467 -6.57 -18.40 -5.32
CA GLU A 467 -7.31 -18.10 -4.08
C GLU A 467 -7.62 -16.61 -3.91
N ALA A 468 -6.72 -15.73 -4.35
CA ALA A 468 -6.92 -14.28 -4.27
C ALA A 468 -7.96 -13.79 -5.28
N LEU A 469 -7.88 -14.23 -6.54
CA LEU A 469 -8.86 -13.90 -7.58
C LEU A 469 -10.24 -14.43 -7.22
N ASP A 470 -10.30 -15.64 -6.66
CA ASP A 470 -11.53 -16.24 -6.18
C ASP A 470 -12.19 -15.43 -5.07
N ARG A 471 -11.39 -14.98 -4.08
CA ARG A 471 -11.88 -14.12 -3.01
C ARG A 471 -12.34 -12.76 -3.53
N ALA A 472 -11.63 -12.19 -4.51
CA ALA A 472 -12.00 -10.93 -5.14
C ALA A 472 -13.34 -11.04 -5.89
N ALA A 473 -13.51 -12.10 -6.70
CA ALA A 473 -14.76 -12.35 -7.41
C ALA A 473 -15.95 -12.58 -6.47
N ILE A 474 -15.72 -13.23 -5.32
CA ILE A 474 -16.74 -13.36 -4.27
C ILE A 474 -17.06 -11.99 -3.66
N ALA A 475 -16.05 -11.17 -3.34
CA ALA A 475 -16.26 -9.84 -2.77
C ALA A 475 -17.03 -8.91 -3.71
N GLU A 476 -16.76 -8.98 -5.02
CA GLU A 476 -17.50 -8.23 -6.05
C GLU A 476 -18.98 -8.63 -6.07
N LYS A 477 -19.27 -9.93 -6.08
CA LYS A 477 -20.64 -10.44 -6.01
C LYS A 477 -21.37 -10.00 -4.73
N ILE A 478 -20.68 -9.97 -3.59
CA ILE A 478 -21.24 -9.45 -2.33
C ILE A 478 -21.55 -7.96 -2.44
N LEU A 479 -20.65 -7.16 -3.02
CA LEU A 479 -20.86 -5.73 -3.24
C LEU A 479 -22.02 -5.46 -4.22
N GLU A 480 -22.25 -6.34 -5.17
CA GLU A 480 -23.41 -6.34 -6.08
C GLU A 480 -24.71 -6.82 -5.40
N GLY A 481 -24.65 -7.25 -4.14
CA GLY A 481 -25.80 -7.66 -3.34
C GLY A 481 -26.09 -9.16 -3.31
N ASP A 482 -25.25 -10.01 -3.93
CA ASP A 482 -25.33 -11.48 -3.81
C ASP A 482 -24.67 -11.93 -2.49
N MET A 483 -25.41 -11.78 -1.39
CA MET A 483 -24.99 -12.19 -0.05
C MET A 483 -24.77 -13.72 0.08
N ASP A 484 -25.29 -14.51 -0.87
CA ASP A 484 -25.12 -15.97 -0.91
C ASP A 484 -23.79 -16.39 -1.57
N ALA A 485 -23.02 -15.46 -2.15
CA ALA A 485 -21.75 -15.77 -2.81
C ALA A 485 -20.71 -16.43 -1.87
N LEU A 486 -20.79 -16.16 -0.56
CA LEU A 486 -19.98 -16.82 0.48
C LEU A 486 -20.36 -18.29 0.68
N ALA A 487 -21.65 -18.63 0.57
CA ALA A 487 -22.15 -19.99 0.80
C ALA A 487 -21.80 -20.96 -0.35
N ARG A 488 -21.64 -20.43 -1.57
CA ARG A 488 -21.43 -21.25 -2.79
C ARG A 488 -20.01 -21.79 -2.95
N LYS A 489 -19.07 -21.44 -2.07
CA LYS A 489 -17.66 -21.87 -2.15
C LYS A 489 -17.08 -22.47 -0.87
N SER A 490 -17.90 -23.11 -0.05
CA SER A 490 -17.34 -23.97 1.00
C SER A 490 -16.77 -25.24 0.34
N ASN A 491 -15.45 -25.35 0.27
CA ASN A 491 -14.77 -26.67 0.21
C ASN A 491 -14.86 -27.35 1.60
N ALA A 492 -15.98 -27.19 2.29
CA ALA A 492 -16.21 -27.86 3.54
C ALA A 492 -16.41 -29.35 3.21
N PRO A 493 -15.69 -30.27 3.86
CA PRO A 493 -16.02 -31.67 3.77
C PRO A 493 -17.49 -31.87 4.19
N ASP A 494 -18.15 -32.85 3.58
CA ASP A 494 -19.51 -33.22 3.96
C ASP A 494 -19.57 -33.46 5.48
N GLN A 495 -20.58 -32.91 6.14
CA GLN A 495 -20.77 -33.09 7.57
C GLN A 495 -20.82 -34.58 7.89
N SER A 496 -19.96 -35.04 8.80
CA SER A 496 -20.00 -36.42 9.26
C SER A 496 -21.28 -36.66 10.04
N PRO A 497 -21.77 -37.91 10.10
CA PRO A 497 -22.92 -38.27 10.92
C PRO A 497 -22.67 -38.08 12.43
N TYR A 498 -21.47 -37.68 12.85
CA TYR A 498 -21.08 -37.41 14.24
C TYR A 498 -20.95 -35.91 14.55
N ALA A 499 -21.19 -35.04 13.57
CA ALA A 499 -21.17 -33.59 13.77
C ALA A 499 -22.16 -33.19 14.86
N ARG A 500 -21.71 -32.35 15.80
CA ARG A 500 -22.54 -31.83 16.88
C ARG A 500 -22.98 -30.43 16.55
N THR A 501 -24.28 -30.18 16.70
CA THR A 501 -24.85 -28.87 16.43
C THR A 501 -24.86 -28.02 17.70
N PHE A 502 -24.38 -26.78 17.57
CA PHE A 502 -24.34 -25.78 18.63
C PHE A 502 -25.11 -24.54 18.21
N ASN A 503 -25.85 -23.98 19.16
CA ASN A 503 -26.43 -22.65 19.02
C ASN A 503 -25.39 -21.61 19.44
N VAL A 504 -24.92 -20.80 18.48
CA VAL A 504 -23.93 -19.75 18.70
C VAL A 504 -24.63 -18.40 18.54
N PHE A 505 -24.51 -17.54 19.55
CA PHE A 505 -25.11 -16.21 19.53
C PHE A 505 -24.00 -15.17 19.31
N VAL A 506 -24.10 -14.38 18.22
CA VAL A 506 -23.11 -13.35 17.88
C VAL A 506 -23.87 -12.05 17.58
N GLY A 507 -23.56 -10.97 18.30
CA GLY A 507 -24.17 -9.66 18.05
C GLY A 507 -25.68 -9.56 18.33
N GLY A 508 -26.26 -10.54 19.04
CA GLY A 508 -27.71 -10.64 19.27
C GLY A 508 -28.44 -11.55 18.28
N ASP A 509 -27.75 -11.99 17.22
CA ASP A 509 -28.26 -12.97 16.26
C ASP A 509 -27.91 -14.39 16.68
N HIS A 510 -28.75 -15.35 16.29
CA HIS A 510 -28.59 -16.77 16.57
C HIS A 510 -28.18 -17.52 15.29
N PHE A 511 -27.14 -18.34 15.43
CA PHE A 511 -26.62 -19.20 14.36
C PHE A 511 -26.58 -20.64 14.85
N GLU A 512 -27.07 -21.55 14.02
CA GLU A 512 -26.96 -22.99 14.26
C GLU A 512 -25.73 -23.52 13.52
N VAL A 513 -24.71 -23.91 14.27
CA VAL A 513 -23.38 -24.29 13.74
C VAL A 513 -23.13 -25.76 14.03
N ALA A 514 -22.92 -26.56 12.99
CA ALA A 514 -22.47 -27.95 13.12
C ALA A 514 -20.94 -28.00 13.21
N VAL A 515 -20.41 -28.69 14.21
CA VAL A 515 -18.98 -28.86 14.46
C VAL A 515 -18.63 -30.34 14.37
N ASP A 516 -17.63 -30.65 13.54
CA ASP A 516 -17.12 -31.99 13.32
C ASP A 516 -15.71 -32.14 13.93
N GLU A 517 -15.44 -33.27 14.58
CA GLU A 517 -14.16 -33.49 15.27
C GLU A 517 -13.10 -33.98 14.27
N VAL A 518 -12.01 -33.22 14.10
CA VAL A 518 -10.94 -33.55 13.15
C VAL A 518 -10.18 -34.79 13.63
N GLY A 519 -10.43 -35.94 12.98
CA GLY A 519 -9.80 -37.23 13.31
C GLY A 519 -10.77 -38.38 13.62
N GLY A 520 -12.08 -38.14 13.61
CA GLY A 520 -13.09 -39.17 13.91
C GLY A 520 -13.33 -39.38 15.42
N PRO A 521 -14.42 -40.04 15.82
CA PRO A 521 -14.86 -40.04 17.21
C PRO A 521 -13.91 -40.84 18.13
N THR A 522 -13.51 -40.24 19.24
CA THR A 522 -12.86 -40.96 20.36
C THR A 522 -13.89 -41.86 21.04
N ILE A 523 -13.81 -43.18 20.83
CA ILE A 523 -14.69 -44.16 21.49
C ILE A 523 -14.25 -44.33 22.95
N LEU A 524 -14.85 -43.56 23.86
CA LEU A 524 -14.76 -43.82 25.30
C LEU A 524 -15.82 -44.87 25.68
N SER A 525 -15.45 -46.14 25.76
CA SER A 525 -16.35 -47.18 26.27
C SER A 525 -16.60 -46.99 27.77
N HIS A 526 -17.78 -46.52 28.15
CA HIS A 526 -18.27 -46.62 29.52
C HIS A 526 -19.33 -47.73 29.58
N ALA A 527 -19.10 -48.71 30.46
CA ALA A 527 -20.03 -49.79 30.75
C ALA A 527 -21.35 -49.22 31.34
N PRO A 528 -22.51 -49.78 31.00
CA PRO A 528 -23.79 -49.19 31.37
C PRO A 528 -24.10 -49.43 32.85
N VAL A 529 -24.41 -48.36 33.58
CA VAL A 529 -25.11 -48.45 34.87
C VAL A 529 -26.59 -48.19 34.61
N ALA A 530 -27.43 -49.15 34.99
CA ALA A 530 -28.86 -49.13 34.78
C ALA A 530 -29.56 -47.98 35.54
N ALA A 531 -30.46 -47.26 34.86
CA ALA A 531 -31.39 -46.32 35.47
C ALA A 531 -32.80 -46.96 35.56
N PRO A 532 -33.58 -46.72 36.63
CA PRO A 532 -34.92 -47.27 36.78
C PRO A 532 -35.97 -46.46 36.00
N ALA A 533 -37.02 -47.17 35.58
CA ALA A 533 -38.11 -46.68 34.74
C ALA A 533 -39.13 -45.80 35.47
N ALA A 534 -39.72 -44.85 34.74
CA ALA A 534 -40.94 -44.11 35.10
C ALA A 534 -41.64 -43.63 33.78
N PRO A 535 -42.94 -43.29 33.78
CA PRO A 535 -43.93 -43.99 32.96
C PRO A 535 -44.46 -43.20 31.75
N VAL A 536 -45.11 -43.98 30.88
CA VAL A 536 -45.77 -43.60 29.62
C VAL A 536 -46.98 -42.68 29.85
N ALA A 537 -47.14 -41.67 28.99
CA ALA A 537 -48.41 -40.99 28.73
C ALA A 537 -48.57 -40.72 27.21
N PRO A 538 -49.81 -40.65 26.69
CA PRO A 538 -50.16 -41.22 25.39
C PRO A 538 -50.11 -40.24 24.21
N ALA A 539 -50.03 -40.83 23.01
CA ALA A 539 -49.99 -40.14 21.72
C ALA A 539 -51.28 -39.36 21.38
N PRO A 540 -51.17 -38.19 20.74
CA PRO A 540 -52.27 -37.60 19.99
C PRO A 540 -52.23 -37.96 18.50
N VAL A 541 -53.43 -38.08 17.95
CA VAL A 541 -53.86 -38.50 16.62
C VAL A 541 -53.63 -37.38 15.57
N PRO A 542 -53.38 -37.68 14.28
CA PRO A 542 -53.00 -36.69 13.27
C PRO A 542 -54.19 -35.84 12.78
N ALA A 543 -53.93 -34.55 12.52
CA ALA A 543 -54.85 -33.67 11.81
C ALA A 543 -54.16 -33.03 10.59
N GLN A 544 -54.73 -33.27 9.42
CA GLN A 544 -54.43 -32.64 8.13
C GLN A 544 -55.31 -31.37 7.95
N PRO A 545 -55.09 -30.53 6.91
CA PRO A 545 -54.89 -29.10 7.04
C PRO A 545 -56.13 -28.26 6.73
N ALA A 546 -56.24 -27.08 7.34
CA ALA A 546 -57.18 -26.03 6.93
C ALA A 546 -56.43 -24.87 6.25
N ALA A 547 -56.87 -24.53 5.04
CA ALA A 547 -56.44 -23.38 4.25
C ALA A 547 -57.28 -22.12 4.63
N PRO A 548 -57.01 -20.92 4.08
CA PRO A 548 -56.63 -19.74 4.87
C PRO A 548 -57.70 -18.63 4.89
N ALA A 549 -57.51 -17.64 5.77
CA ALA A 549 -58.20 -16.35 5.69
C ALA A 549 -57.21 -15.18 5.87
N PRO A 550 -57.48 -14.01 5.26
CA PRO A 550 -56.45 -13.11 4.76
C PRO A 550 -56.11 -11.98 5.75
N ALA A 551 -54.88 -11.48 5.67
CA ALA A 551 -54.49 -10.21 6.29
C ALA A 551 -54.29 -9.11 5.22
N PRO A 552 -54.56 -7.83 5.53
CA PRO A 552 -54.70 -6.76 4.55
C PRO A 552 -53.36 -6.18 4.08
N ALA A 553 -53.39 -5.63 2.87
CA ALA A 553 -52.25 -5.11 2.12
C ALA A 553 -51.54 -3.90 2.75
N PRO A 554 -50.21 -3.81 2.66
CA PRO A 554 -49.49 -2.54 2.64
C PRO A 554 -49.41 -1.96 1.21
N LYS A 555 -49.59 -0.65 1.10
CA LYS A 555 -49.50 0.13 -0.15
C LYS A 555 -48.08 0.06 -0.77
N PRO A 556 -47.95 0.13 -2.11
CA PRO A 556 -46.66 -0.07 -2.78
C PRO A 556 -45.71 1.12 -2.60
N ALA A 557 -44.45 0.83 -2.28
CA ALA A 557 -43.33 1.68 -2.66
C ALA A 557 -43.20 1.65 -4.20
N ALA A 558 -42.77 2.77 -4.79
CA ALA A 558 -42.58 2.91 -6.23
C ALA A 558 -41.62 1.83 -6.78
N PRO A 559 -41.92 1.18 -7.92
CA PRO A 559 -41.09 0.11 -8.44
C PRO A 559 -39.76 0.66 -8.96
N ALA A 560 -38.66 0.07 -8.50
CA ALA A 560 -37.40 0.07 -9.21
C ALA A 560 -37.60 -0.51 -10.63
N PRO A 561 -36.83 -0.05 -11.64
CA PRO A 561 -36.94 -0.58 -12.99
C PRO A 561 -36.74 -2.10 -12.97
N LYS A 562 -37.74 -2.81 -13.50
CA LYS A 562 -37.79 -4.26 -13.58
C LYS A 562 -36.60 -4.76 -14.42
N PRO A 563 -35.85 -5.80 -13.98
CA PRO A 563 -34.93 -6.49 -14.87
C PRO A 563 -35.68 -6.96 -16.11
N ALA A 564 -35.13 -6.69 -17.29
CA ALA A 564 -35.69 -7.18 -18.54
C ALA A 564 -35.84 -8.70 -18.47
N ALA A 565 -37.02 -9.21 -18.82
CA ALA A 565 -37.24 -10.66 -18.90
C ALA A 565 -36.25 -11.28 -19.90
N PRO A 566 -35.70 -12.48 -19.64
CA PRO A 566 -34.89 -13.18 -20.63
C PRO A 566 -35.76 -13.41 -21.88
N LYS A 567 -35.33 -12.83 -23.01
CA LYS A 567 -35.98 -13.07 -24.29
C LYS A 567 -35.78 -14.53 -24.70
N PRO A 568 -36.76 -15.15 -25.39
CA PRO A 568 -36.61 -16.52 -25.88
C PRO A 568 -35.42 -16.61 -26.83
N SER A 569 -34.51 -17.56 -26.58
CA SER A 569 -33.54 -18.00 -27.58
C SER A 569 -34.34 -18.52 -28.77
N ALA A 570 -34.29 -17.80 -29.91
CA ALA A 570 -34.85 -18.29 -31.16
C ALA A 570 -34.12 -19.57 -31.57
N ALA A 571 -34.86 -20.55 -32.09
CA ALA A 571 -34.29 -21.78 -32.62
C ALA A 571 -33.37 -21.48 -33.82
N PRO A 572 -32.29 -22.28 -34.05
CA PRO A 572 -31.47 -22.14 -35.24
C PRO A 572 -32.32 -22.31 -36.51
N ALA A 573 -31.92 -21.62 -37.59
CA ALA A 573 -32.58 -21.72 -38.89
C ALA A 573 -32.66 -23.19 -39.38
N ALA A 574 -33.77 -23.54 -40.04
CA ALA A 574 -33.92 -24.80 -40.74
C ALA A 574 -32.85 -24.94 -41.85
N GLU A 575 -32.52 -26.18 -42.24
CA GLU A 575 -31.49 -26.51 -43.24
C GLU A 575 -31.58 -25.62 -44.49
N GLY A 576 -30.67 -24.63 -44.59
CA GLY A 576 -30.53 -23.73 -45.75
C GLY A 576 -30.51 -22.22 -45.45
N GLY A 577 -31.01 -21.76 -44.29
CA GLY A 577 -31.10 -20.32 -43.97
C GLY A 577 -29.86 -19.72 -43.29
N ALA A 578 -29.60 -18.43 -43.51
CA ALA A 578 -28.51 -17.66 -42.88
C ALA A 578 -29.03 -16.72 -41.78
N THR A 579 -28.41 -16.73 -40.61
CA THR A 579 -28.81 -15.87 -39.48
C THR A 579 -27.90 -14.65 -39.36
N LEU A 580 -28.50 -13.45 -39.32
CA LEU A 580 -27.81 -12.22 -38.94
C LEU A 580 -27.92 -12.01 -37.44
N THR A 581 -26.78 -12.07 -36.75
CA THR A 581 -26.68 -11.86 -35.31
C THR A 581 -26.04 -10.50 -34.99
N ALA A 582 -26.28 -9.99 -33.79
CA ALA A 582 -25.62 -8.80 -33.28
C ALA A 582 -24.13 -9.10 -33.03
N PRO A 583 -23.19 -8.43 -33.71
CA PRO A 583 -21.76 -8.65 -33.50
C PRO A 583 -21.26 -8.03 -32.19
N MET A 584 -22.06 -7.13 -31.60
CA MET A 584 -21.74 -6.41 -30.36
C MET A 584 -23.03 -6.01 -29.65
N PRO A 585 -22.99 -5.73 -28.33
CA PRO A 585 -24.16 -5.25 -27.62
C PRO A 585 -24.52 -3.84 -28.07
N GLY A 586 -25.80 -3.57 -28.24
CA GLY A 586 -26.29 -2.30 -28.75
C GLY A 586 -27.80 -2.18 -28.66
N VAL A 587 -28.33 -1.09 -29.20
CA VAL A 587 -29.77 -0.85 -29.33
C VAL A 587 -30.13 -0.94 -30.81
N VAL A 588 -31.16 -1.70 -31.15
CA VAL A 588 -31.68 -1.72 -32.52
C VAL A 588 -32.33 -0.37 -32.81
N LEU A 589 -31.76 0.44 -33.70
CA LEU A 589 -32.35 1.73 -34.06
C LEU A 589 -33.50 1.58 -35.04
N ARG A 590 -33.26 0.85 -36.12
CA ARG A 590 -34.24 0.64 -37.19
C ARG A 590 -33.92 -0.56 -38.05
N TYR A 591 -34.94 -1.17 -38.64
CA TYR A 591 -34.77 -2.15 -39.71
C TYR A 591 -35.00 -1.49 -41.07
N GLU A 592 -34.03 -1.63 -41.98
CA GLU A 592 -34.13 -1.11 -43.35
C GLU A 592 -34.86 -2.09 -44.28
N LYS A 593 -35.11 -3.33 -43.81
CA LYS A 593 -35.82 -4.39 -44.52
C LYS A 593 -36.90 -5.01 -43.64
N LYS A 594 -38.01 -5.43 -44.26
CA LYS A 594 -39.16 -6.04 -43.59
C LYS A 594 -39.23 -7.54 -43.89
N PRO A 595 -39.90 -8.35 -43.04
CA PRO A 595 -40.18 -9.74 -43.36
C PRO A 595 -40.85 -9.88 -44.73
N GLY A 596 -40.33 -10.77 -45.58
CA GLY A 596 -40.75 -10.98 -46.97
C GLY A 596 -39.93 -10.21 -48.02
N ASP A 597 -39.06 -9.28 -47.63
CA ASP A 597 -38.20 -8.56 -48.57
C ASP A 597 -37.08 -9.46 -49.10
N LYS A 598 -36.82 -9.38 -50.41
CA LYS A 598 -35.63 -10.01 -51.01
C LYS A 598 -34.40 -9.15 -50.69
N VAL A 599 -33.34 -9.79 -50.22
CA VAL A 599 -32.06 -9.16 -49.94
C VAL A 599 -30.96 -9.90 -50.68
N GLU A 600 -30.02 -9.15 -51.26
CA GLU A 600 -28.76 -9.71 -51.73
C GLU A 600 -27.73 -9.69 -50.62
N LYS A 601 -26.75 -10.61 -50.66
CA LYS A 601 -25.61 -10.58 -49.74
C LYS A 601 -24.96 -9.20 -49.78
N GLY A 602 -24.89 -8.53 -48.62
CA GLY A 602 -24.36 -7.17 -48.49
C GLY A 602 -25.42 -6.07 -48.46
N ASP A 603 -26.70 -6.37 -48.67
CA ASP A 603 -27.77 -5.40 -48.47
C ASP A 603 -27.93 -5.04 -47.01
N VAL A 604 -28.18 -3.76 -46.72
CA VAL A 604 -28.44 -3.28 -45.36
C VAL A 604 -29.77 -3.86 -44.84
N VAL A 605 -29.74 -4.46 -43.65
CA VAL A 605 -30.92 -5.09 -43.02
C VAL A 605 -31.32 -4.36 -41.74
N VAL A 606 -30.37 -4.06 -40.86
CA VAL A 606 -30.63 -3.45 -39.54
C VAL A 606 -29.53 -2.45 -39.19
N VAL A 607 -29.92 -1.35 -38.55
CA VAL A 607 -29.00 -0.37 -38.00
C VAL A 607 -29.02 -0.49 -36.47
N LEU A 608 -27.86 -0.75 -35.87
CA LEU A 608 -27.67 -0.77 -34.41
C LEU A 608 -26.98 0.51 -33.94
N GLU A 609 -27.41 1.07 -32.82
CA GLU A 609 -26.58 1.98 -32.05
C GLU A 609 -25.71 1.16 -31.10
N ALA A 610 -24.41 1.13 -31.35
CA ALA A 610 -23.45 0.54 -30.43
C ALA A 610 -22.22 1.43 -30.36
N MET A 611 -21.63 1.56 -29.18
CA MET A 611 -20.49 2.46 -28.93
C MET A 611 -20.75 3.92 -29.41
N LYS A 612 -22.00 4.41 -29.27
CA LYS A 612 -22.46 5.75 -29.70
C LYS A 612 -22.39 6.00 -31.22
N MET A 613 -22.28 4.94 -32.01
CA MET A 613 -22.23 5.00 -33.46
C MET A 613 -23.33 4.12 -34.05
N GLU A 614 -23.90 4.57 -35.17
CA GLU A 614 -24.74 3.72 -36.00
C GLU A 614 -23.86 2.67 -36.70
N ASN A 615 -24.14 1.40 -36.45
CA ASN A 615 -23.52 0.26 -37.11
C ASN A 615 -24.53 -0.37 -38.03
N VAL A 616 -24.26 -0.26 -39.32
CA VAL A 616 -25.11 -0.78 -40.39
C VAL A 616 -24.78 -2.24 -40.62
N LEU A 617 -25.69 -3.13 -40.23
CA LEU A 617 -25.52 -4.57 -40.42
C LEU A 617 -26.18 -5.02 -41.71
N SER A 618 -25.41 -5.76 -42.49
CA SER A 618 -25.78 -6.20 -43.83
C SER A 618 -26.08 -7.71 -43.87
N ALA A 619 -26.89 -8.12 -44.84
CA ALA A 619 -27.29 -9.51 -45.04
C ALA A 619 -26.08 -10.43 -45.29
N PRO A 620 -25.86 -11.49 -44.48
CA PRO A 620 -24.75 -12.42 -44.68
C PRO A 620 -24.88 -13.32 -45.91
N ALA A 621 -26.10 -13.51 -46.43
CA ALA A 621 -26.42 -14.27 -47.64
C ALA A 621 -27.59 -13.64 -48.40
N SER A 622 -27.70 -13.95 -49.70
CA SER A 622 -28.87 -13.58 -50.49
C SER A 622 -30.04 -14.52 -50.18
N GLY A 623 -31.24 -13.98 -50.05
CA GLY A 623 -32.44 -14.75 -49.70
C GLY A 623 -33.62 -13.85 -49.42
N THR A 624 -34.60 -14.35 -48.68
CA THR A 624 -35.77 -13.58 -48.23
C THR A 624 -35.67 -13.32 -46.73
N VAL A 625 -35.88 -12.08 -46.31
CA VAL A 625 -35.91 -11.70 -44.89
C VAL A 625 -37.07 -12.44 -44.21
N GLY A 626 -36.75 -13.29 -43.24
CA GLY A 626 -37.68 -14.03 -42.41
C GLY A 626 -38.00 -13.28 -41.12
N ASP A 627 -37.94 -13.98 -39.98
CA ASP A 627 -38.31 -13.42 -38.69
C ASP A 627 -37.30 -12.37 -38.19
N LEU A 628 -37.84 -11.27 -37.64
CA LEU A 628 -37.13 -10.21 -36.91
C LEU A 628 -37.45 -10.32 -35.41
N PRO A 629 -36.71 -11.12 -34.63
CA PRO A 629 -37.02 -11.39 -33.22
C PRO A 629 -36.76 -10.20 -32.29
N CYS A 630 -36.05 -9.16 -32.75
CA CYS A 630 -35.82 -7.93 -32.01
C CYS A 630 -36.56 -6.76 -32.67
N ARG A 631 -37.10 -5.83 -31.88
CA ARG A 631 -37.82 -4.63 -32.33
C ARG A 631 -36.92 -3.40 -32.28
N GLU A 632 -37.30 -2.37 -33.02
CA GLU A 632 -36.69 -1.04 -32.88
C GLU A 632 -36.83 -0.55 -31.42
N GLY A 633 -35.73 -0.05 -30.86
CA GLY A 633 -35.59 0.31 -29.45
C GLY A 633 -35.15 -0.83 -28.53
N ASP A 634 -35.08 -2.08 -29.00
CA ASP A 634 -34.64 -3.19 -28.15
C ASP A 634 -33.13 -3.20 -27.97
N THR A 635 -32.68 -3.41 -26.73
CA THR A 635 -31.29 -3.74 -26.42
C THR A 635 -30.99 -5.20 -26.80
N VAL A 636 -29.87 -5.41 -27.48
CA VAL A 636 -29.37 -6.72 -27.93
C VAL A 636 -27.98 -6.95 -27.37
N SER A 637 -27.65 -8.21 -27.07
CA SER A 637 -26.34 -8.68 -26.64
C SER A 637 -25.57 -9.30 -27.82
N THR A 638 -24.25 -9.42 -27.69
CA THR A 638 -23.44 -10.14 -28.69
C THR A 638 -23.99 -11.54 -28.93
N GLY A 639 -24.25 -11.89 -30.18
CA GLY A 639 -24.77 -13.20 -30.58
C GLY A 639 -26.30 -13.28 -30.65
N ASP A 640 -27.04 -12.27 -30.17
CA ASP A 640 -28.50 -12.24 -30.30
C ASP A 640 -28.90 -12.22 -31.77
N VAL A 641 -29.90 -13.02 -32.13
CA VAL A 641 -30.44 -13.04 -33.50
C VAL A 641 -31.18 -11.74 -33.76
N LEU A 642 -30.86 -11.07 -34.87
CA LEU A 642 -31.51 -9.85 -35.32
C LEU A 642 -32.43 -10.10 -36.51
N CYS A 643 -32.04 -11.01 -37.40
CA CYS A 643 -32.81 -11.37 -38.58
C CYS A 643 -32.44 -12.79 -39.03
N VAL A 644 -33.42 -13.56 -39.47
CA VAL A 644 -33.21 -14.81 -40.22
C VAL A 644 -33.41 -14.55 -41.71
N ILE A 645 -32.56 -15.10 -42.58
CA ILE A 645 -32.67 -14.99 -44.04
C ILE A 645 -32.83 -16.41 -44.60
N GLU A 646 -33.92 -16.65 -45.32
CA GLU A 646 -34.29 -17.94 -45.92
C GLU A 646 -33.92 -18.04 -47.40
#